data_AF-A0A8J3ZUH2-F1
#
_entry.id   AF-A0A8J3ZUH2-F1
#
_cell.length_a   1.000
_cell.length_b   1.000
_cell.length_c   1.000
_cell.angle_alpha   90.00
_cell.angle_beta   90.00
_cell.angle_gamma   90.00
#
_symmetry.space_group_name_H-M   'P 1'
#
loop_
_entity.id
_entity.type
_entity.pdbx_description
1 polymer ?
#
loop_
_entity_poly.entity_id
_entity_poly.type
_entity_poly.pdbx_seq_one_letter_code
_entity_poly.pdbx_strand_id
1 'polypeptide(L)'
;MHFRGRAAPGRAALGRAALRAAVAILVLPPVVVLAGVRPGVGNPQPGLRKTADLTPVSRAVAAKTPVSRLARSDGNLLARTDSAPVQVVVKLDYEPVATYAGTLPGLPATGPAYTGRPLAGSAEEERYEEHIRSREAAVLGAVAKRVPAAVPGQRLRTVYGGVTFTAPANRLRDLASVPGVVAVQADSVRRPLTDSSAEFIGAAPKGTDTDGAGAADGAGVLVGVLDTGAWPEHPSFAETPTSQAPPLKADGTPRTCDFGPDPTVDGGKGQPFRCNRKLVGGAAFLSGYLADAKRAAEEKYSTARDSNGHGTHTASTAVGNVVDEAPVFGVDRGPVRGVAPGAWLSVYKVCGAQGCLASDSVAAIGQAIRDGVQVINFSISGGTSPQTDPAELAFLDAYAAGVFVAASAGNDGPGVGTANHLAPWVTTVAASTQRREFVSTLTLKSGSTTETFEGASITAGIGPAPVVLAESVAGYRSLCGTKPPADAFKGRIVACERGGNIGRVDKGNNVKAGGAVGMILYNPTLQDVETDNHWLPTVHLADGAAAKKFLTDHKDVTGSFTAGTKRSGRPDVMAAFSSRGPAGAFVKPDVTAPGVQILAGHTPTPEAPAQGPPGERYQAIAGTSMSSPHVAGGAAWLKARHPDWSPGRIRSALMTTATTEVVKEDLKTPADAFDMGAGRIRLDRADTAGLVFDETATRLTSLAGDAVNAVHLNLPSVNAPVVPGRVTTVRTATNVTGRTVTYRTAATTAAGATVSVLPATLTVLPGRSAELSISIRSEAATRQFFGGVTLQPATPADGPALHLPVAFVPRPGPVTVTSTCTPEQIAVKATSLCTVTASNATYQPATVDMTTTLSNGLTAESATGAMIVDPHQIELRQAKLPGMVPGTPSLGAGQIFGYQPLDRFGIGVDPIGDEEIVNFDLPTPTVYGGQEHRRIGVTSNGYLVVGGGDEQDVVCCEFGTLPNPARPNNVLAPFWTDLDGAGAPGVLAGVLSAADGSSWLAVEWRLNVYGTTSQRVFQAWMRLGGTEEIGFAYPADALPADPGKPVVVGAENVNGTGGDQLDSLPTGDVLVTTSKPVPGGSVTYSVTVRGTAAGDGTVVTRMDSPQVPGVTTVTSKVTVK
;
A
#
# COMPACT_ATOMS: atom_id res chain seq x y z
N MET A 1 65.58 14.22 -17.37
CA MET A 1 66.82 14.95 -17.75
C MET A 1 66.56 16.46 -17.68
N HIS A 2 67.63 17.27 -17.52
CA HIS A 2 67.82 18.69 -17.89
C HIS A 2 66.59 19.60 -18.20
N PHE A 3 66.34 20.68 -17.43
CA PHE A 3 66.91 22.06 -17.50
C PHE A 3 66.21 22.98 -18.54
N ARG A 4 65.92 24.29 -18.36
CA ARG A 4 66.08 25.37 -17.32
C ARG A 4 64.92 26.39 -17.54
N GLY A 5 64.56 27.35 -16.67
CA GLY A 5 64.99 27.69 -15.30
C GLY A 5 65.05 29.22 -15.02
N ARG A 6 65.03 29.61 -13.73
CA ARG A 6 65.18 30.99 -13.14
C ARG A 6 63.91 31.88 -13.21
N ALA A 7 63.68 32.85 -12.30
CA ALA A 7 64.55 33.42 -11.24
C ALA A 7 63.85 33.57 -9.84
N ALA A 8 64.60 34.02 -8.82
CA ALA A 8 64.19 34.29 -7.43
C ALA A 8 64.70 35.73 -7.02
N PRO A 9 64.87 36.23 -5.75
CA PRO A 9 65.11 35.52 -4.46
C PRO A 9 64.50 36.15 -3.15
N GLY A 10 64.80 35.51 -2.00
CA GLY A 10 64.58 36.02 -0.61
C GLY A 10 63.97 34.94 0.29
N ARG A 11 64.67 34.16 1.15
CA ARG A 11 65.61 34.44 2.27
C ARG A 11 64.99 35.29 3.40
N ALA A 12 65.15 34.96 4.70
CA ALA A 12 66.05 34.00 5.36
C ALA A 12 65.36 33.20 6.50
N ALA A 13 66.11 32.33 7.20
CA ALA A 13 65.61 31.44 8.26
C ALA A 13 66.43 31.52 9.56
N LEU A 14 65.75 31.32 10.70
CA LEU A 14 66.21 31.13 12.09
C LEU A 14 65.01 30.51 12.85
N GLY A 15 65.13 29.73 13.92
CA GLY A 15 66.28 29.15 14.63
C GLY A 15 65.78 28.07 15.62
N ARG A 16 66.67 27.23 16.16
CA ARG A 16 66.29 26.11 17.05
C ARG A 16 66.02 26.58 18.49
N ALA A 17 64.99 26.03 19.13
CA ALA A 17 64.96 25.75 20.57
C ALA A 17 64.08 24.53 20.85
N ALA A 18 64.44 23.74 21.85
CA ALA A 18 63.62 22.66 22.39
C ALA A 18 63.62 22.79 23.91
N LEU A 19 62.52 22.44 24.58
CA LEU A 19 62.48 22.31 26.04
C LEU A 19 61.57 21.15 26.47
N ARG A 20 61.85 20.59 27.65
CA ARG A 20 61.10 19.50 28.26
C ARG A 20 60.03 20.02 29.23
N ALA A 21 59.13 19.13 29.62
CA ALA A 21 58.03 19.39 30.54
C ALA A 21 58.46 19.92 31.92
N ALA A 22 57.58 20.72 32.52
CA ALA A 22 57.47 20.92 33.97
C ALA A 22 55.99 21.19 34.32
N VAL A 23 55.55 20.77 35.50
CA VAL A 23 54.20 21.03 36.03
C VAL A 23 54.17 22.40 36.70
N ALA A 24 53.11 23.17 36.48
CA ALA A 24 52.77 24.34 37.30
C ALA A 24 51.26 24.31 37.59
N ILE A 25 50.90 24.06 38.85
CA ILE A 25 49.51 24.19 39.32
C ILE A 25 49.27 25.67 39.59
N LEU A 26 48.28 26.27 38.91
CA LEU A 26 47.82 27.63 39.21
C LEU A 26 46.34 27.59 39.58
N VAL A 27 46.05 27.71 40.88
CA VAL A 27 44.67 27.82 41.39
C VAL A 27 44.28 29.30 41.38
N LEU A 28 43.30 29.65 40.54
CA LEU A 28 42.62 30.95 40.52
C LEU A 28 41.09 30.71 40.42
N PRO A 29 40.26 31.68 40.82
CA PRO A 29 38.99 31.40 41.50
C PRO A 29 37.86 30.89 40.59
N PRO A 30 36.80 30.31 41.17
CA PRO A 30 35.59 29.99 40.42
C PRO A 30 35.02 31.24 39.74
N VAL A 31 34.83 31.16 38.43
CA VAL A 31 34.08 32.17 37.68
C VAL A 31 32.63 32.07 38.12
N VAL A 32 32.22 32.97 39.00
CA VAL A 32 30.80 33.19 39.31
C VAL A 32 30.13 33.62 38.02
N VAL A 33 29.28 32.76 37.48
CA VAL A 33 28.36 33.13 36.40
C VAL A 33 27.39 34.16 37.00
N LEU A 34 27.67 35.44 36.76
CA LEU A 34 26.76 36.52 37.08
C LEU A 34 25.45 36.26 36.36
N ALA A 35 24.41 35.93 37.11
CA ALA A 35 23.07 35.77 36.57
C ALA A 35 22.66 37.10 35.91
N GLY A 36 22.44 37.08 34.60
CA GLY A 36 21.91 38.22 33.87
C GLY A 36 20.61 38.68 34.53
N VAL A 37 20.58 39.93 34.98
CA VAL A 37 19.44 40.49 35.72
C VAL A 37 18.21 40.44 34.83
N ARG A 38 17.18 39.70 35.25
CA ARG A 38 15.87 39.69 34.55
C ARG A 38 15.33 41.14 34.49
N PRO A 39 14.75 41.58 33.36
CA PRO A 39 13.85 42.73 33.34
C PRO A 39 12.74 42.64 34.39
N GLY A 40 12.14 43.78 34.71
CA GLY A 40 11.34 44.02 35.91
C GLY A 40 9.94 43.43 35.93
N VAL A 41 9.77 42.19 35.48
CA VAL A 41 8.46 41.53 35.41
C VAL A 41 7.86 41.38 36.81
N GLY A 42 6.62 41.86 36.96
CA GLY A 42 5.91 41.96 38.24
C GLY A 42 5.59 40.62 38.91
N ASN A 43 5.05 40.70 40.12
CA ASN A 43 4.48 39.53 40.80
C ASN A 43 3.28 38.98 40.02
N PRO A 44 3.08 37.65 39.98
CA PRO A 44 1.91 37.04 39.34
C PRO A 44 0.59 37.58 39.90
N GLN A 45 -0.44 37.65 39.05
CA GLN A 45 -1.73 38.25 39.42
C GLN A 45 -2.37 37.48 40.60
N PRO A 46 -2.76 38.17 41.70
CA PRO A 46 -3.36 37.52 42.86
C PRO A 46 -4.68 36.82 42.50
N GLY A 47 -4.69 35.48 42.59
CA GLY A 47 -5.88 34.66 42.36
C GLY A 47 -5.64 33.44 41.47
N LEU A 48 -4.67 33.51 40.55
CA LEU A 48 -4.30 32.37 39.69
C LEU A 48 -3.54 31.30 40.49
N ARG A 49 -3.84 30.02 40.21
CA ARG A 49 -3.17 28.84 40.80
C ARG A 49 -2.98 27.75 39.77
N LYS A 50 -1.83 27.08 39.77
CA LYS A 50 -1.60 25.89 38.94
C LYS A 50 -2.49 24.73 39.40
N THR A 51 -3.18 24.09 38.45
CA THR A 51 -3.99 22.88 38.68
C THR A 51 -3.41 21.65 37.99
N ALA A 52 -2.74 21.82 36.85
CA ALA A 52 -1.98 20.75 36.18
C ALA A 52 -0.80 21.31 35.37
N ASP A 53 0.27 20.52 35.24
CA ASP A 53 1.15 20.61 34.06
C ASP A 53 0.45 19.95 32.86
N LEU A 54 0.75 20.42 31.65
CA LEU A 54 0.45 19.67 30.44
C LEU A 54 1.73 19.00 29.96
N THR A 55 1.68 17.68 29.76
CA THR A 55 2.80 16.91 29.22
C THR A 55 2.60 16.65 27.73
N PRO A 56 3.63 16.75 26.88
CA PRO A 56 3.51 16.44 25.47
C PRO A 56 3.05 15.00 25.22
N VAL A 57 2.07 14.83 24.31
CA VAL A 57 1.51 13.52 23.94
C VAL A 57 1.99 13.04 22.58
N SER A 58 2.30 13.94 21.64
CA SER A 58 2.93 13.62 20.34
C SER A 58 3.70 14.81 19.78
N ARG A 59 4.67 14.55 18.90
CA ARG A 59 5.53 15.56 18.25
C ARG A 59 5.68 15.19 16.76
N ALA A 60 5.73 16.18 15.86
CA ALA A 60 5.85 15.98 14.40
C ALA A 60 6.67 17.10 13.73
N VAL A 61 7.23 16.84 12.54
CA VAL A 61 8.13 17.74 11.78
C VAL A 61 7.86 17.61 10.27
N ALA A 62 7.84 18.73 9.54
CA ALA A 62 7.40 18.80 8.13
C ALA A 62 8.35 18.18 7.09
N ALA A 63 7.77 17.72 5.97
CA ALA A 63 8.46 17.10 4.83
C ALA A 63 8.17 17.81 3.49
N LYS A 64 9.19 17.89 2.62
CA LYS A 64 9.30 18.90 1.54
C LYS A 64 9.30 18.32 0.12
N THR A 65 9.40 16.99 -0.09
CA THR A 65 9.34 16.39 -1.45
C THR A 65 8.02 15.67 -1.83
N PRO A 66 7.63 15.59 -3.12
CA PRO A 66 6.42 14.91 -3.59
C PRO A 66 6.27 13.44 -3.15
N VAL A 67 7.32 12.62 -3.31
CA VAL A 67 7.26 11.18 -2.95
C VAL A 67 7.21 11.01 -1.43
N SER A 68 7.88 11.88 -0.67
CA SER A 68 7.76 11.96 0.79
C SER A 68 6.33 12.24 1.26
N ARG A 69 5.60 13.15 0.60
CA ARG A 69 4.19 13.50 0.96
C ARG A 69 3.19 12.36 0.78
N LEU A 70 3.54 11.24 0.13
CA LEU A 70 2.72 10.03 0.09
C LEU A 70 2.98 9.07 1.27
N ALA A 71 4.19 9.06 1.82
CA ALA A 71 4.58 8.14 2.88
C ALA A 71 3.97 8.58 4.22
N ARG A 72 3.37 7.64 4.95
CA ARG A 72 2.81 7.89 6.29
C ARG A 72 3.41 6.95 7.32
N SER A 73 3.60 7.42 8.55
CA SER A 73 4.03 6.58 9.67
C SER A 73 2.98 5.53 10.05
N ASP A 74 3.42 4.39 10.57
CA ASP A 74 2.51 3.40 11.17
C ASP A 74 2.07 3.87 12.58
N GLY A 75 0.82 4.29 12.70
CA GLY A 75 0.24 4.77 13.96
C GLY A 75 0.15 3.71 15.06
N ASN A 76 0.02 2.42 14.72
CA ASN A 76 0.00 1.33 15.71
C ASN A 76 1.41 1.06 16.23
N LEU A 77 2.40 1.08 15.34
CA LEU A 77 3.82 1.00 15.68
C LEU A 77 4.23 2.17 16.60
N LEU A 78 3.84 3.40 16.26
CA LEU A 78 4.07 4.59 17.08
C LEU A 78 3.23 4.64 18.37
N ALA A 79 2.25 3.74 18.55
CA ALA A 79 1.49 3.60 19.80
C ALA A 79 2.14 2.66 20.82
N ARG A 80 3.21 1.93 20.46
CA ARG A 80 3.86 0.97 21.36
C ARG A 80 4.59 1.65 22.51
N THR A 81 4.32 1.18 23.72
CA THR A 81 4.92 1.67 24.99
C THR A 81 6.00 0.73 25.55
N ASP A 82 6.18 -0.44 24.96
CA ASP A 82 7.20 -1.42 25.34
C ASP A 82 8.58 -1.12 24.74
N SER A 83 9.65 -1.55 25.41
CA SER A 83 11.03 -1.29 24.98
C SER A 83 11.62 -2.40 24.09
N ALA A 84 10.81 -3.27 23.48
CA ALA A 84 11.36 -4.33 22.63
C ALA A 84 12.06 -3.72 21.40
N PRO A 85 13.22 -4.26 20.98
CA PRO A 85 13.84 -3.85 19.73
C PRO A 85 12.93 -4.24 18.57
N VAL A 86 12.62 -3.25 17.73
CA VAL A 86 11.85 -3.41 16.50
C VAL A 86 12.61 -2.80 15.34
N GLN A 87 12.36 -3.33 14.15
CA GLN A 87 12.94 -2.84 12.91
C GLN A 87 11.92 -1.95 12.20
N VAL A 88 12.42 -0.85 11.66
CA VAL A 88 11.62 0.17 11.01
C VAL A 88 12.30 0.66 9.75
N VAL A 89 11.50 0.96 8.75
CA VAL A 89 11.92 1.68 7.55
C VAL A 89 11.55 3.14 7.74
N VAL A 90 12.51 4.04 7.60
CA VAL A 90 12.33 5.47 7.85
C VAL A 90 12.47 6.23 6.54
N LYS A 91 11.35 6.75 6.01
CA LYS A 91 11.36 7.64 4.85
C LYS A 91 12.08 8.92 5.25
N LEU A 92 13.06 9.35 4.45
CA LEU A 92 13.75 10.62 4.62
C LEU A 92 13.31 11.62 3.56
N ASP A 93 13.53 12.90 3.84
CA ASP A 93 13.01 13.97 3.00
C ASP A 93 13.87 14.29 1.76
N TYR A 94 13.87 13.36 0.81
CA TYR A 94 14.41 13.53 -0.54
C TYR A 94 13.68 12.61 -1.55
N GLU A 95 13.79 12.93 -2.85
CA GLU A 95 13.32 12.05 -3.93
C GLU A 95 14.40 10.99 -4.24
N PRO A 96 14.07 9.69 -4.39
CA PRO A 96 15.07 8.67 -4.71
C PRO A 96 15.58 8.78 -6.15
N VAL A 97 16.75 8.20 -6.43
CA VAL A 97 17.47 8.35 -7.72
C VAL A 97 16.63 7.88 -8.92
N ALA A 98 15.77 6.87 -8.75
CA ALA A 98 14.90 6.35 -9.80
C ALA A 98 13.76 7.29 -10.24
N THR A 99 13.34 8.24 -9.40
CA THR A 99 12.21 9.15 -9.68
C THR A 99 12.54 10.63 -9.56
N TYR A 100 13.76 11.00 -9.16
CA TYR A 100 14.21 12.39 -9.12
C TYR A 100 14.17 13.08 -10.49
N ALA A 101 13.40 14.17 -10.56
CA ALA A 101 13.05 14.87 -11.79
C ALA A 101 13.94 16.10 -12.11
N GLY A 102 15.06 16.30 -11.40
CA GLY A 102 15.96 17.43 -11.63
C GLY A 102 15.46 18.74 -11.00
N THR A 103 14.75 18.64 -9.89
CA THR A 103 13.99 19.73 -9.24
C THR A 103 14.86 20.68 -8.39
N LEU A 104 16.18 20.45 -8.29
CA LEU A 104 17.09 21.26 -7.46
C LEU A 104 18.09 22.03 -8.33
N PRO A 105 18.40 23.31 -8.03
CA PRO A 105 19.37 24.08 -8.79
C PRO A 105 20.74 23.39 -8.91
N GLY A 106 21.20 23.17 -10.14
CA GLY A 106 22.49 22.56 -10.43
C GLY A 106 22.53 21.02 -10.42
N LEU A 107 21.40 20.34 -10.17
CA LEU A 107 21.30 18.87 -10.13
C LEU A 107 20.32 18.38 -11.22
N PRO A 108 20.82 17.82 -12.34
CA PRO A 108 19.97 17.31 -13.43
C PRO A 108 19.12 16.10 -13.02
N ALA A 109 18.04 15.85 -13.77
CA ALA A 109 17.17 14.69 -13.55
C ALA A 109 17.93 13.36 -13.72
N THR A 110 17.61 12.37 -12.88
CA THR A 110 18.23 11.04 -12.90
C THR A 110 17.22 9.94 -13.25
N GLY A 111 15.93 10.14 -12.94
CA GLY A 111 14.91 9.11 -13.13
C GLY A 111 14.71 8.71 -14.60
N PRO A 112 14.65 7.40 -14.94
CA PRO A 112 14.54 6.92 -16.33
C PRO A 112 13.38 7.52 -17.13
N ALA A 113 12.26 7.83 -16.48
CA ALA A 113 11.09 8.47 -17.09
C ALA A 113 11.38 9.89 -17.64
N TYR A 114 12.42 10.56 -17.13
CA TYR A 114 12.83 11.91 -17.54
C TYR A 114 14.07 11.90 -18.43
N THR A 115 14.98 10.95 -18.22
CA THR A 115 16.26 10.86 -18.95
C THR A 115 16.19 10.00 -20.21
N GLY A 116 15.20 9.10 -20.30
CA GLY A 116 15.12 8.07 -21.35
C GLY A 116 16.23 7.01 -21.26
N ARG A 117 16.90 6.88 -20.10
CA ARG A 117 18.08 6.02 -19.89
C ARG A 117 17.91 5.15 -18.64
N PRO A 118 18.43 3.91 -18.60
CA PRO A 118 18.51 3.14 -17.37
C PRO A 118 19.45 3.80 -16.35
N LEU A 119 19.22 3.55 -15.06
CA LEU A 119 20.15 3.94 -13.99
C LEU A 119 21.47 3.17 -14.17
N ALA A 120 22.58 3.91 -14.23
CA ALA A 120 23.87 3.37 -14.66
C ALA A 120 25.06 3.91 -13.84
N GLY A 121 24.82 4.70 -12.78
CA GLY A 121 25.90 5.42 -12.10
C GLY A 121 26.50 6.54 -12.95
N SER A 122 25.66 7.22 -13.74
CA SER A 122 26.07 8.41 -14.50
C SER A 122 26.57 9.54 -13.58
N ALA A 123 27.36 10.46 -14.11
CA ALA A 123 27.90 11.58 -13.33
C ALA A 123 26.79 12.51 -12.78
N GLU A 124 25.59 12.46 -13.35
CA GLU A 124 24.38 13.11 -12.87
C GLU A 124 23.79 12.35 -11.66
N GLU A 125 23.70 11.01 -11.72
CA GLU A 125 23.35 10.15 -10.57
C GLU A 125 24.34 10.32 -9.41
N GLU A 126 25.65 10.34 -9.67
CA GLU A 126 26.67 10.48 -8.63
C GLU A 126 26.58 11.81 -7.88
N ARG A 127 26.35 12.93 -8.60
CA ARG A 127 26.15 14.27 -8.00
C ARG A 127 24.88 14.30 -7.15
N TYR A 128 23.80 13.67 -7.59
CA TYR A 128 22.57 13.61 -6.83
C TYR A 128 22.66 12.68 -5.61
N GLU A 129 23.36 11.54 -5.72
CA GLU A 129 23.66 10.70 -4.56
C GLU A 129 24.58 11.38 -3.54
N GLU A 130 25.48 12.27 -3.94
CA GLU A 130 26.25 13.09 -3.00
C GLU A 130 25.37 14.09 -2.25
N HIS A 131 24.40 14.73 -2.93
CA HIS A 131 23.38 15.54 -2.25
C HIS A 131 22.61 14.72 -1.22
N ILE A 132 22.14 13.51 -1.58
CA ILE A 132 21.47 12.59 -0.66
C ILE A 132 22.39 12.21 0.53
N ARG A 133 23.66 11.88 0.28
CA ARG A 133 24.63 11.55 1.35
C ARG A 133 24.76 12.68 2.38
N SER A 134 24.76 13.95 1.94
CA SER A 134 24.81 15.10 2.85
C SER A 134 23.56 15.20 3.74
N ARG A 135 22.36 14.95 3.19
CA ARG A 135 21.09 14.94 3.91
C ARG A 135 21.04 13.80 4.93
N GLU A 136 21.37 12.58 4.51
CA GLU A 136 21.42 11.40 5.38
C GLU A 136 22.37 11.61 6.56
N ALA A 137 23.57 12.17 6.33
CA ALA A 137 24.54 12.41 7.38
C ALA A 137 24.02 13.36 8.48
N ALA A 138 23.27 14.39 8.10
CA ALA A 138 22.63 15.31 9.04
C ALA A 138 21.56 14.59 9.89
N VAL A 139 20.65 13.84 9.25
CA VAL A 139 19.60 13.08 9.96
C VAL A 139 20.21 12.04 10.90
N LEU A 140 21.18 11.25 10.43
CA LEU A 140 21.87 10.24 11.25
C LEU A 140 22.56 10.86 12.47
N GLY A 141 23.21 12.02 12.30
CA GLY A 141 23.83 12.77 13.38
C GLY A 141 22.84 13.37 14.39
N ALA A 142 21.57 13.53 14.01
CA ALA A 142 20.48 13.92 14.90
C ALA A 142 19.83 12.71 15.59
N VAL A 143 19.57 11.61 14.86
CA VAL A 143 19.06 10.35 15.44
C VAL A 143 20.00 9.82 16.52
N ALA A 144 21.31 9.79 16.28
CA ALA A 144 22.30 9.31 17.25
C ALA A 144 22.32 10.11 18.58
N LYS A 145 21.82 11.36 18.58
CA LYS A 145 21.64 12.18 19.78
C LYS A 145 20.26 11.98 20.42
N ARG A 146 19.20 11.94 19.61
CA ARG A 146 17.79 11.88 20.04
C ARG A 146 17.37 10.49 20.53
N VAL A 147 17.84 9.44 19.86
CA VAL A 147 17.64 8.04 20.20
C VAL A 147 18.98 7.29 20.09
N PRO A 148 19.88 7.37 21.09
CA PRO A 148 21.19 6.71 21.03
C PRO A 148 21.16 5.18 20.92
N ALA A 149 20.00 4.57 21.18
CA ALA A 149 19.74 3.14 21.00
C ALA A 149 19.17 2.76 19.62
N ALA A 150 18.95 3.73 18.71
CA ALA A 150 18.53 3.48 17.34
C ALA A 150 19.77 3.25 16.45
N VAL A 151 19.96 2.01 16.02
CA VAL A 151 21.10 1.61 15.18
C VAL A 151 20.69 1.71 13.70
N PRO A 152 21.33 2.57 12.89
CA PRO A 152 21.02 2.71 11.46
C PRO A 152 21.56 1.53 10.64
N GLY A 153 20.70 0.92 9.82
CA GLY A 153 21.01 -0.21 8.94
C GLY A 153 21.32 0.21 7.50
N GLN A 154 20.43 -0.13 6.56
CA GLN A 154 20.59 0.12 5.11
C GLN A 154 20.38 1.59 4.72
N ARG A 155 20.75 1.93 3.48
CA ARG A 155 20.40 3.19 2.81
C ARG A 155 19.65 2.89 1.52
N LEU A 156 18.40 3.33 1.45
CA LEU A 156 17.46 3.07 0.37
C LEU A 156 17.43 4.31 -0.53
N ARG A 157 18.50 4.52 -1.31
CA ARG A 157 18.68 5.73 -2.15
C ARG A 157 18.13 5.58 -3.55
N THR A 158 18.25 4.39 -4.14
CA THR A 158 17.82 4.10 -5.51
C THR A 158 16.31 4.27 -5.69
N VAL A 159 15.55 3.74 -4.72
CA VAL A 159 14.09 3.68 -4.64
C VAL A 159 13.67 3.97 -3.19
N TYR A 160 12.42 4.35 -2.95
CA TYR A 160 11.85 4.77 -1.66
C TYR A 160 12.46 6.07 -1.08
N GLY A 161 13.79 6.19 -0.96
CA GLY A 161 14.45 7.38 -0.41
C GLY A 161 14.38 7.42 1.12
N GLY A 162 15.17 6.57 1.79
CA GLY A 162 15.15 6.45 3.24
C GLY A 162 16.24 5.57 3.86
N VAL A 163 16.11 5.30 5.15
CA VAL A 163 17.10 4.62 6.00
C VAL A 163 16.40 3.63 6.91
N THR A 164 17.00 2.46 7.15
CA THR A 164 16.42 1.48 8.10
C THR A 164 17.03 1.66 9.49
N PHE A 165 16.29 1.33 10.53
CA PHE A 165 16.78 1.36 11.91
C PHE A 165 16.30 0.14 12.70
N THR A 166 17.14 -0.38 13.59
CA THR A 166 16.71 -1.18 14.75
C THR A 166 16.65 -0.24 15.95
N ALA A 167 15.48 -0.07 16.58
CA ALA A 167 15.28 0.83 17.71
C ALA A 167 14.27 0.25 18.73
N PRO A 168 14.29 0.66 20.01
CA PRO A 168 13.25 0.26 20.96
C PRO A 168 11.89 0.85 20.56
N ALA A 169 10.82 0.05 20.59
CA ALA A 169 9.50 0.47 20.08
C ALA A 169 8.98 1.76 20.76
N ASN A 170 9.12 1.86 22.08
CA ASN A 170 8.77 3.05 22.86
C ASN A 170 9.63 4.31 22.60
N ARG A 171 10.67 4.24 21.76
CA ARG A 171 11.45 5.40 21.30
C ARG A 171 11.17 5.76 19.83
N LEU A 172 10.23 5.10 19.15
CA LEU A 172 9.94 5.39 17.74
C LEU A 172 9.24 6.75 17.52
N ARG A 173 8.53 7.29 18.52
CA ARG A 173 8.06 8.70 18.48
C ARG A 173 9.22 9.69 18.48
N ASP A 174 10.27 9.41 19.25
CA ASP A 174 11.46 10.26 19.26
C ASP A 174 12.22 10.17 17.93
N LEU A 175 12.26 8.98 17.31
CA LEU A 175 12.82 8.77 15.97
C LEU A 175 12.03 9.52 14.89
N ALA A 176 10.69 9.53 14.98
CA ALA A 176 9.82 10.32 14.12
C ALA A 176 10.01 11.84 14.33
N SER A 177 10.34 12.28 15.56
CA SER A 177 10.60 13.69 15.88
C SER A 177 11.96 14.23 15.39
N VAL A 178 12.74 13.47 14.62
CA VAL A 178 14.06 13.93 14.13
C VAL A 178 13.90 14.70 12.81
N PRO A 179 14.36 15.96 12.72
CA PRO A 179 14.25 16.74 11.48
C PRO A 179 14.84 16.02 10.26
N GLY A 180 14.05 15.98 9.17
CA GLY A 180 14.35 15.26 7.93
C GLY A 180 13.84 13.81 7.89
N VAL A 181 13.29 13.28 8.99
CA VAL A 181 12.44 12.07 8.99
C VAL A 181 11.02 12.46 8.57
N VAL A 182 10.44 11.65 7.68
CA VAL A 182 9.10 11.85 7.10
C VAL A 182 8.09 10.85 7.66
N ALA A 183 8.48 9.57 7.70
CA ALA A 183 7.62 8.49 8.14
C ALA A 183 8.43 7.39 8.80
N VAL A 184 7.92 6.81 9.89
CA VAL A 184 8.45 5.61 10.54
C VAL A 184 7.47 4.46 10.29
N GLN A 185 7.89 3.50 9.46
CA GLN A 185 7.03 2.41 8.96
C GLN A 185 7.53 1.06 9.48
N ALA A 186 6.59 0.15 9.79
CA ALA A 186 6.90 -1.13 10.41
C ALA A 186 7.57 -2.09 9.43
N ASP A 187 8.81 -2.50 9.71
CA ASP A 187 9.53 -3.47 8.91
C ASP A 187 9.02 -4.89 9.25
N SER A 188 7.85 -5.21 8.70
CA SER A 188 7.03 -6.35 9.10
C SER A 188 7.38 -7.61 8.33
N VAL A 189 7.56 -8.72 9.04
CA VAL A 189 7.91 -10.03 8.44
C VAL A 189 6.77 -10.55 7.55
N ARG A 190 7.04 -10.72 6.25
CA ARG A 190 6.13 -11.21 5.21
C ARG A 190 6.37 -12.69 4.86
N ARG A 191 5.46 -13.35 4.13
CA ARG A 191 5.46 -14.84 3.95
C ARG A 191 5.41 -15.35 2.49
N PRO A 192 6.07 -16.49 2.16
CA PRO A 192 6.05 -17.16 0.83
C PRO A 192 5.18 -18.47 0.71
N LEU A 193 4.85 -18.98 -0.50
CA LEU A 193 4.08 -20.22 -0.90
C LEU A 193 4.50 -20.72 -2.34
N THR A 194 4.43 -21.99 -2.83
CA THR A 194 5.09 -22.44 -4.15
C THR A 194 4.21 -23.09 -5.29
N ASP A 195 4.53 -23.05 -6.66
CA ASP A 195 4.22 -23.99 -7.87
C ASP A 195 4.09 -23.59 -9.45
N SER A 196 4.21 -24.49 -10.51
CA SER A 196 4.37 -24.22 -12.04
C SER A 196 3.47 -24.84 -13.21
N SER A 197 2.86 -24.04 -14.14
CA SER A 197 1.67 -24.43 -15.00
C SER A 197 1.63 -24.06 -16.53
N ALA A 198 2.75 -23.74 -17.19
CA ALA A 198 2.80 -22.94 -18.44
C ALA A 198 1.79 -23.21 -19.59
N GLU A 199 1.54 -24.46 -19.99
CA GLU A 199 0.77 -24.74 -21.21
C GLU A 199 -0.72 -24.35 -21.11
N PHE A 200 -1.31 -24.49 -19.92
CA PHE A 200 -2.73 -24.25 -19.69
C PHE A 200 -3.12 -22.76 -19.84
N ILE A 201 -2.16 -21.85 -19.62
CA ILE A 201 -2.32 -20.40 -19.85
C ILE A 201 -1.92 -19.98 -21.29
N GLY A 202 -1.66 -20.92 -22.19
CA GLY A 202 -1.36 -20.64 -23.60
C GLY A 202 0.12 -20.42 -23.95
N ALA A 203 1.05 -20.56 -23.00
CA ALA A 203 2.49 -20.61 -23.30
C ALA A 203 2.89 -22.00 -23.83
N ALA A 204 2.30 -22.40 -24.96
CA ALA A 204 2.70 -23.56 -25.73
C ALA A 204 3.77 -23.14 -26.74
N PRO A 205 4.88 -23.88 -26.88
CA PRO A 205 5.84 -23.62 -27.95
C PRO A 205 5.16 -23.86 -29.30
N LYS A 206 5.08 -22.83 -30.16
CA LYS A 206 4.72 -23.02 -31.57
C LYS A 206 5.86 -23.79 -32.24
N GLY A 207 5.57 -25.02 -32.67
CA GLY A 207 6.60 -25.91 -33.19
C GLY A 207 7.22 -25.41 -34.49
N THR A 208 8.54 -25.28 -34.51
CA THR A 208 9.37 -25.21 -35.73
C THR A 208 9.06 -24.11 -36.76
N ASP A 209 8.39 -23.02 -36.37
CA ASP A 209 8.34 -21.81 -37.19
C ASP A 209 9.77 -21.23 -37.32
N THR A 210 10.26 -21.09 -38.54
CA THR A 210 11.69 -20.83 -38.83
C THR A 210 12.08 -19.35 -38.75
N ASP A 211 11.10 -18.45 -38.57
CA ASP A 211 11.29 -17.01 -38.52
C ASP A 211 11.28 -16.47 -37.06
N GLY A 212 12.46 -16.44 -36.43
CA GLY A 212 12.67 -15.68 -35.18
C GLY A 212 12.52 -16.44 -33.85
N ALA A 213 12.82 -17.74 -33.83
CA ALA A 213 12.60 -18.69 -32.73
C ALA A 213 13.17 -18.36 -31.32
N GLY A 214 13.87 -17.23 -31.10
CA GLY A 214 14.34 -16.82 -29.78
C GLY A 214 13.27 -16.11 -28.91
N ALA A 215 12.47 -15.22 -29.51
CA ALA A 215 11.50 -14.41 -28.75
C ALA A 215 10.29 -15.21 -28.24
N ALA A 216 10.05 -16.41 -28.78
CA ALA A 216 8.91 -17.26 -28.47
C ALA A 216 8.95 -17.89 -27.07
N ASP A 217 10.09 -17.85 -26.37
CA ASP A 217 10.28 -18.41 -25.02
C ASP A 217 10.71 -17.35 -23.98
N GLY A 218 10.68 -16.06 -24.32
CA GLY A 218 11.08 -14.98 -23.41
C GLY A 218 12.56 -14.57 -23.45
N ALA A 219 13.35 -15.05 -24.44
CA ALA A 219 14.76 -14.67 -24.54
C ALA A 219 14.96 -13.16 -24.78
N GLY A 220 16.08 -12.63 -24.29
CA GLY A 220 16.33 -11.18 -24.26
C GLY A 220 15.75 -10.45 -23.04
N VAL A 221 14.91 -11.11 -22.24
CA VAL A 221 14.34 -10.57 -20.99
C VAL A 221 15.04 -11.16 -19.77
N LEU A 222 15.31 -10.31 -18.79
CA LEU A 222 15.79 -10.64 -17.47
C LEU A 222 14.64 -10.53 -16.46
N VAL A 223 14.35 -11.65 -15.79
CA VAL A 223 13.38 -11.73 -14.70
C VAL A 223 14.11 -11.71 -13.36
N GLY A 224 13.67 -10.82 -12.48
CA GLY A 224 14.10 -10.74 -11.08
C GLY A 224 13.12 -11.47 -10.18
N VAL A 225 13.63 -12.38 -9.36
CA VAL A 225 12.82 -13.12 -8.38
C VAL A 225 13.25 -12.68 -6.98
N LEU A 226 12.37 -11.95 -6.29
CA LEU A 226 12.60 -11.43 -4.94
C LEU A 226 11.95 -12.38 -3.93
N ASP A 227 12.79 -13.12 -3.20
CA ASP A 227 12.34 -14.38 -2.63
C ASP A 227 13.25 -14.97 -1.49
N THR A 228 13.15 -16.27 -1.17
CA THR A 228 14.01 -17.03 -0.24
C THR A 228 15.36 -17.44 -0.85
N GLY A 229 15.65 -17.00 -2.08
CA GLY A 229 16.84 -17.39 -2.85
C GLY A 229 16.52 -18.37 -3.97
N ALA A 230 17.51 -19.06 -4.50
CA ALA A 230 17.32 -20.21 -5.39
C ALA A 230 18.33 -21.32 -5.07
N TRP A 231 18.00 -22.58 -5.35
CA TRP A 231 18.97 -23.67 -5.39
C TRP A 231 19.64 -23.70 -6.77
N PRO A 232 20.89 -23.22 -6.91
CA PRO A 232 21.43 -22.90 -8.22
C PRO A 232 21.86 -24.14 -9.02
N GLU A 233 22.16 -25.27 -8.37
CA GLU A 233 22.41 -26.57 -9.01
C GLU A 233 21.10 -27.32 -9.34
N HIS A 234 19.96 -26.64 -9.42
CA HIS A 234 18.70 -27.22 -9.86
C HIS A 234 18.64 -27.33 -11.40
N PRO A 235 18.19 -28.47 -11.98
CA PRO A 235 18.22 -28.67 -13.44
C PRO A 235 17.55 -27.56 -14.27
N SER A 236 16.45 -26.98 -13.77
CA SER A 236 15.76 -25.85 -14.42
C SER A 236 16.59 -24.57 -14.54
N PHE A 237 17.77 -24.49 -13.91
CA PHE A 237 18.71 -23.36 -13.97
C PHE A 237 20.06 -23.73 -14.61
N ALA A 238 20.18 -24.95 -15.15
CA ALA A 238 21.36 -25.35 -15.91
C ALA A 238 21.51 -24.53 -17.21
N GLU A 239 22.73 -24.32 -17.66
CA GLU A 239 22.98 -23.73 -18.97
C GLU A 239 22.78 -24.78 -20.08
N THR A 240 22.05 -24.40 -21.13
CA THR A 240 21.83 -25.22 -22.33
C THR A 240 22.71 -24.75 -23.50
N PRO A 241 22.96 -25.59 -24.52
CA PRO A 241 23.64 -25.15 -25.75
C PRO A 241 22.95 -24.00 -26.50
N THR A 242 21.67 -23.74 -26.21
CA THR A 242 20.86 -22.66 -26.78
C THR A 242 20.77 -21.41 -25.90
N SER A 243 21.33 -21.45 -24.67
CA SER A 243 21.24 -20.34 -23.72
C SER A 243 22.02 -19.12 -24.21
N GLN A 244 21.35 -17.98 -24.33
CA GLN A 244 21.95 -16.73 -24.81
C GLN A 244 22.86 -16.10 -23.75
N ALA A 245 23.97 -15.49 -24.15
CA ALA A 245 24.81 -14.73 -23.23
C ALA A 245 24.06 -13.47 -22.74
N PRO A 246 23.94 -13.22 -21.43
CA PRO A 246 23.26 -12.04 -20.92
C PRO A 246 24.03 -10.75 -21.26
N PRO A 247 23.34 -9.63 -21.49
CA PRO A 247 23.99 -8.33 -21.52
C PRO A 247 24.60 -8.02 -20.14
N LEU A 248 25.69 -7.25 -20.15
CA LEU A 248 26.23 -6.62 -18.94
C LEU A 248 25.19 -5.64 -18.37
N LYS A 249 25.41 -5.16 -17.14
CA LYS A 249 24.62 -4.04 -16.58
C LYS A 249 24.92 -2.75 -17.37
N ALA A 250 24.12 -1.72 -17.16
CA ALA A 250 24.27 -0.44 -17.86
C ALA A 250 25.61 0.28 -17.57
N ASP A 251 26.22 -0.02 -16.41
CA ASP A 251 27.58 0.41 -16.02
C ASP A 251 28.73 -0.43 -16.65
N GLY A 252 28.40 -1.43 -17.47
CA GLY A 252 29.37 -2.31 -18.12
C GLY A 252 29.92 -3.45 -17.26
N THR A 253 29.45 -3.66 -16.02
CA THR A 253 29.93 -4.77 -15.16
C THR A 253 28.94 -5.96 -15.15
N PRO A 254 29.40 -7.19 -14.85
CA PRO A 254 28.50 -8.33 -14.65
C PRO A 254 27.65 -8.16 -13.38
N ARG A 255 26.56 -8.93 -13.29
CA ARG A 255 25.71 -8.99 -12.08
C ARG A 255 26.43 -9.76 -10.97
N THR A 256 26.08 -9.45 -9.72
CA THR A 256 26.60 -10.19 -8.56
C THR A 256 26.20 -11.66 -8.65
N CYS A 257 27.10 -12.55 -8.27
CA CYS A 257 26.81 -13.98 -8.15
C CYS A 257 27.33 -14.52 -6.82
N ASP A 258 26.44 -14.57 -5.83
CA ASP A 258 26.70 -15.11 -4.51
C ASP A 258 25.63 -16.12 -4.11
N PHE A 259 25.92 -17.41 -4.30
CA PHE A 259 25.14 -18.53 -3.78
C PHE A 259 25.97 -19.42 -2.82
N GLY A 260 27.26 -19.13 -2.62
CA GLY A 260 28.17 -20.04 -1.92
C GLY A 260 28.31 -21.42 -2.59
N PRO A 261 29.06 -22.35 -1.97
CA PRO A 261 29.25 -23.72 -2.47
C PRO A 261 27.99 -24.58 -2.28
N ASP A 262 27.90 -25.71 -3.00
CA ASP A 262 26.86 -26.72 -2.77
C ASP A 262 27.11 -27.47 -1.44
N PRO A 263 26.21 -27.35 -0.43
CA PRO A 263 26.37 -28.05 0.85
C PRO A 263 26.13 -29.56 0.78
N THR A 264 25.58 -30.09 -0.33
CA THR A 264 25.43 -31.54 -0.56
C THR A 264 26.72 -32.19 -1.09
N VAL A 265 27.70 -31.40 -1.53
CA VAL A 265 29.00 -31.87 -2.04
C VAL A 265 30.11 -31.54 -1.05
N ASP A 266 30.96 -32.51 -0.74
CA ASP A 266 32.12 -32.40 0.17
C ASP A 266 31.83 -31.74 1.54
N GLY A 267 30.58 -31.80 2.00
CA GLY A 267 30.11 -31.13 3.21
C GLY A 267 30.18 -29.61 3.14
N GLY A 268 29.91 -29.02 1.97
CA GLY A 268 29.94 -27.57 1.74
C GLY A 268 31.35 -26.98 1.56
N LYS A 269 32.37 -27.82 1.33
CA LYS A 269 33.77 -27.40 1.13
C LYS A 269 34.15 -27.25 -0.35
N GLY A 270 33.19 -27.42 -1.26
CA GLY A 270 33.38 -27.22 -2.70
C GLY A 270 33.68 -25.76 -3.08
N GLN A 271 33.84 -25.52 -4.38
CA GLN A 271 33.92 -24.16 -4.91
C GLN A 271 32.54 -23.47 -4.86
N PRO A 272 32.47 -22.14 -4.64
CA PRO A 272 31.23 -21.39 -4.81
C PRO A 272 30.62 -21.58 -6.21
N PHE A 273 29.29 -21.68 -6.27
CA PHE A 273 28.56 -21.77 -7.53
C PHE A 273 28.89 -20.59 -8.44
N ARG A 274 29.04 -20.84 -9.74
CA ARG A 274 29.28 -19.82 -10.76
C ARG A 274 28.05 -19.64 -11.64
N CYS A 275 27.54 -18.41 -11.67
CA CYS A 275 26.44 -18.02 -12.53
C CYS A 275 26.76 -18.32 -14.00
N ASN A 276 25.72 -18.74 -14.72
CA ASN A 276 25.80 -19.32 -16.06
C ASN A 276 24.89 -18.51 -17.00
N ARG A 277 24.71 -18.93 -18.26
CA ARG A 277 23.84 -18.22 -19.21
C ARG A 277 22.33 -18.33 -18.93
N LYS A 278 21.91 -19.01 -17.86
CA LYS A 278 20.51 -19.13 -17.42
C LYS A 278 20.25 -18.36 -16.12
N LEU A 279 20.94 -18.77 -15.06
CA LEU A 279 20.98 -18.09 -13.76
C LEU A 279 22.18 -17.12 -13.78
N VAL A 280 21.89 -15.87 -14.13
CA VAL A 280 22.89 -14.85 -14.51
C VAL A 280 23.29 -13.93 -13.36
N GLY A 281 22.58 -14.01 -12.23
CA GLY A 281 22.84 -13.22 -11.03
C GLY A 281 22.17 -13.81 -9.79
N GLY A 282 22.73 -13.49 -8.62
CA GLY A 282 22.26 -13.91 -7.32
C GLY A 282 22.90 -13.07 -6.22
N ALA A 283 22.10 -12.48 -5.33
CA ALA A 283 22.60 -11.80 -4.13
C ALA A 283 21.58 -11.88 -2.97
N ALA A 284 22.08 -11.84 -1.74
CA ALA A 284 21.26 -11.75 -0.54
C ALA A 284 21.08 -10.30 -0.09
N PHE A 285 19.83 -9.96 0.18
CA PHE A 285 19.38 -8.73 0.81
C PHE A 285 18.72 -9.15 2.11
N LEU A 286 19.53 -9.41 3.14
CA LEU A 286 19.09 -9.87 4.45
C LEU A 286 19.72 -9.04 5.57
N SER A 287 20.23 -7.84 5.29
CA SER A 287 20.96 -7.05 6.30
C SER A 287 20.04 -6.36 7.30
N GLY A 288 18.75 -6.16 6.96
CA GLY A 288 17.73 -5.89 7.96
C GLY A 288 17.45 -7.15 8.77
N TYR A 289 17.15 -8.26 8.08
CA TYR A 289 16.77 -9.54 8.68
C TYR A 289 17.80 -10.07 9.71
N LEU A 290 19.09 -10.07 9.32
CA LEU A 290 20.22 -10.54 10.11
C LEU A 290 20.72 -9.54 11.18
N ALA A 291 20.17 -8.32 11.23
CA ALA A 291 20.47 -7.40 12.33
C ALA A 291 19.80 -7.80 13.66
N ASP A 292 18.88 -8.78 13.64
CA ASP A 292 18.36 -9.45 14.83
C ASP A 292 19.08 -10.78 15.08
N ALA A 293 19.64 -10.93 16.28
CA ALA A 293 20.48 -12.07 16.62
C ALA A 293 19.75 -13.43 16.71
N LYS A 294 18.41 -13.46 16.80
CA LYS A 294 17.66 -14.73 16.78
C LYS A 294 17.47 -15.19 15.33
N ARG A 295 16.99 -14.29 14.47
CA ARG A 295 16.88 -14.51 13.03
C ARG A 295 18.23 -14.86 12.39
N ALA A 296 19.31 -14.19 12.80
CA ALA A 296 20.66 -14.52 12.35
C ALA A 296 21.20 -15.87 12.86
N ALA A 297 20.64 -16.43 13.95
CA ALA A 297 21.01 -17.75 14.46
C ALA A 297 20.16 -18.89 13.85
N GLU A 298 19.00 -18.56 13.29
CA GLU A 298 18.10 -19.50 12.58
C GLU A 298 18.35 -19.52 11.06
N GLU A 299 18.89 -18.44 10.48
CA GLU A 299 19.17 -18.37 9.04
C GLU A 299 20.29 -19.31 8.60
N LYS A 300 20.00 -20.13 7.58
CA LYS A 300 20.88 -21.21 7.11
C LYS A 300 21.91 -20.75 6.09
N TYR A 301 21.56 -19.79 5.21
CA TYR A 301 22.45 -19.28 4.16
C TYR A 301 22.37 -17.75 4.07
N SER A 302 23.48 -17.07 4.37
CA SER A 302 23.64 -15.62 4.18
C SER A 302 23.86 -15.19 2.71
N THR A 303 23.86 -16.15 1.78
CA THR A 303 24.00 -15.98 0.32
C THR A 303 22.63 -16.12 -0.35
N ALA A 304 22.53 -15.94 -1.67
CA ALA A 304 21.28 -16.13 -2.40
C ALA A 304 20.79 -17.59 -2.51
N ARG A 305 21.41 -18.54 -1.79
CA ARG A 305 21.02 -19.95 -1.78
C ARG A 305 19.73 -20.16 -1.01
N ASP A 306 18.84 -20.96 -1.59
CA ASP A 306 17.53 -21.27 -1.03
C ASP A 306 17.60 -22.39 0.03
N SER A 307 17.23 -22.02 1.25
CA SER A 307 17.09 -22.90 2.42
C SER A 307 15.63 -23.31 2.65
N ASN A 308 14.66 -22.56 2.12
CA ASN A 308 13.24 -22.83 2.22
C ASN A 308 12.75 -23.75 1.08
N GLY A 309 13.39 -23.65 -0.08
CA GLY A 309 12.96 -24.32 -1.31
C GLY A 309 11.82 -23.62 -2.02
N HIS A 310 11.50 -22.38 -1.62
CA HIS A 310 10.42 -21.60 -2.19
C HIS A 310 10.86 -20.78 -3.40
N GLY A 311 11.90 -19.97 -3.29
CA GLY A 311 12.35 -19.11 -4.38
C GLY A 311 12.93 -19.90 -5.56
N THR A 312 13.49 -21.09 -5.29
CA THR A 312 13.79 -22.12 -6.32
C THR A 312 12.56 -22.45 -7.17
N HIS A 313 11.40 -22.47 -6.52
CA HIS A 313 10.15 -22.95 -7.08
C HIS A 313 9.42 -21.85 -7.84
N THR A 314 9.34 -20.64 -7.29
CA THR A 314 8.81 -19.46 -8.02
C THR A 314 9.67 -19.10 -9.23
N ALA A 315 11.00 -19.19 -9.10
CA ALA A 315 11.91 -18.95 -10.22
C ALA A 315 11.81 -20.04 -11.30
N SER A 316 11.73 -21.33 -10.92
CA SER A 316 11.50 -22.40 -11.88
C SER A 316 10.11 -22.34 -12.53
N THR A 317 9.09 -21.80 -11.84
CA THR A 317 7.80 -21.46 -12.44
C THR A 317 7.87 -20.32 -13.46
N ALA A 318 8.50 -19.19 -13.10
CA ALA A 318 8.53 -18.03 -13.97
C ALA A 318 9.33 -18.32 -15.24
N VAL A 319 10.54 -18.86 -15.06
CA VAL A 319 11.57 -18.94 -16.11
C VAL A 319 12.37 -20.23 -16.10
N GLY A 320 11.99 -21.28 -15.36
CA GLY A 320 12.72 -22.55 -15.39
C GLY A 320 12.85 -23.13 -16.80
N ASN A 321 14.03 -23.67 -17.14
CA ASN A 321 14.22 -24.42 -18.37
C ASN A 321 13.28 -25.64 -18.43
N VAL A 322 13.07 -26.14 -19.65
CA VAL A 322 12.47 -27.47 -19.87
C VAL A 322 13.37 -28.52 -19.24
N VAL A 323 12.78 -29.39 -18.41
CA VAL A 323 13.43 -30.60 -17.87
C VAL A 323 12.48 -31.77 -18.09
N ASP A 324 12.98 -32.85 -18.67
CA ASP A 324 12.14 -33.96 -19.15
C ASP A 324 11.56 -34.83 -18.01
N GLU A 325 12.28 -34.90 -16.89
CA GLU A 325 11.93 -35.67 -15.69
C GLU A 325 11.82 -34.76 -14.46
N ALA A 326 10.85 -35.03 -13.59
CA ALA A 326 10.64 -34.35 -12.32
C ALA A 326 10.27 -35.35 -11.22
N PRO A 327 11.25 -36.14 -10.74
CA PRO A 327 11.02 -37.14 -9.70
C PRO A 327 10.67 -36.50 -8.35
N VAL A 328 9.59 -37.01 -7.74
CA VAL A 328 9.19 -36.73 -6.35
C VAL A 328 8.98 -38.07 -5.64
N PHE A 329 9.67 -38.29 -4.52
CA PHE A 329 9.73 -39.56 -3.79
C PHE A 329 10.16 -40.75 -4.67
N GLY A 330 11.09 -40.50 -5.61
CA GLY A 330 11.57 -41.50 -6.57
C GLY A 330 10.58 -41.87 -7.68
N VAL A 331 9.41 -41.22 -7.75
CA VAL A 331 8.43 -41.40 -8.82
C VAL A 331 8.51 -40.20 -9.76
N ASP A 332 8.91 -40.42 -11.02
CA ASP A 332 8.83 -39.39 -12.04
C ASP A 332 7.37 -38.92 -12.27
N ARG A 333 7.21 -37.60 -12.38
CA ARG A 333 5.93 -36.93 -12.61
C ARG A 333 5.83 -36.35 -14.03
N GLY A 334 6.85 -36.57 -14.86
CA GLY A 334 6.99 -36.11 -16.24
C GLY A 334 7.50 -34.67 -16.34
N PRO A 335 7.57 -34.13 -17.57
CA PRO A 335 8.31 -32.90 -17.84
C PRO A 335 7.74 -31.67 -17.15
N VAL A 336 8.64 -30.76 -16.77
CA VAL A 336 8.36 -29.44 -16.20
C VAL A 336 9.06 -28.34 -17.02
N ARG A 337 8.43 -27.17 -17.08
CA ARG A 337 9.03 -25.95 -17.66
C ARG A 337 8.43 -24.71 -17.03
N GLY A 338 9.21 -23.64 -16.94
CA GLY A 338 8.69 -22.31 -16.63
C GLY A 338 7.87 -21.73 -17.79
N VAL A 339 7.22 -20.60 -17.54
CA VAL A 339 6.40 -19.91 -18.56
C VAL A 339 7.26 -19.22 -19.62
N ALA A 340 8.42 -18.69 -19.25
CA ALA A 340 9.41 -18.11 -20.16
C ALA A 340 10.77 -18.84 -20.03
N PRO A 341 10.91 -20.07 -20.58
CA PRO A 341 12.11 -20.89 -20.41
C PRO A 341 13.35 -20.32 -21.13
N GLY A 342 13.20 -19.36 -22.05
CA GLY A 342 14.29 -18.65 -22.72
C GLY A 342 14.80 -17.40 -21.98
N ALA A 343 14.06 -16.90 -20.98
CA ALA A 343 14.43 -15.71 -20.23
C ALA A 343 15.61 -15.95 -19.26
N TRP A 344 16.38 -14.91 -18.97
CA TRP A 344 17.41 -14.92 -17.95
C TRP A 344 16.81 -14.75 -16.54
N LEU A 345 17.48 -15.32 -15.55
CA LEU A 345 17.08 -15.25 -14.14
C LEU A 345 18.15 -14.52 -13.31
N SER A 346 17.75 -13.51 -12.54
CA SER A 346 18.51 -12.97 -11.41
C SER A 346 17.70 -13.13 -10.11
N VAL A 347 18.37 -13.56 -9.04
CA VAL A 347 17.71 -13.94 -7.78
C VAL A 347 18.14 -13.00 -6.66
N TYR A 348 17.16 -12.52 -5.89
CA TYR A 348 17.37 -11.57 -4.80
C TYR A 348 16.76 -12.19 -3.54
N LYS A 349 17.60 -12.74 -2.65
CA LYS A 349 17.10 -13.34 -1.39
C LYS A 349 16.73 -12.24 -0.40
N VAL A 350 15.43 -11.95 -0.25
CA VAL A 350 14.84 -10.95 0.66
C VAL A 350 14.13 -11.60 1.86
N CYS A 351 13.95 -12.92 1.81
CA CYS A 351 13.33 -13.74 2.85
C CYS A 351 14.37 -14.63 3.53
N GLY A 352 14.41 -14.61 4.86
CA GLY A 352 15.06 -15.65 5.67
C GLY A 352 14.05 -16.63 6.24
N ALA A 353 14.51 -17.58 7.08
CA ALA A 353 13.71 -18.71 7.59
C ALA A 353 12.37 -18.33 8.26
N GLN A 354 12.29 -17.16 8.92
CA GLN A 354 11.06 -16.65 9.55
C GLN A 354 10.15 -15.83 8.60
N GLY A 355 10.67 -15.43 7.43
CA GLY A 355 10.00 -14.57 6.44
C GLY A 355 10.86 -13.39 5.97
N CYS A 356 10.22 -12.43 5.30
CA CYS A 356 10.87 -11.37 4.52
C CYS A 356 10.68 -9.99 5.14
N LEU A 357 11.69 -9.11 5.10
CA LEU A 357 11.55 -7.71 5.53
C LEU A 357 11.23 -6.79 4.35
N ALA A 358 10.52 -5.70 4.64
CA ALA A 358 10.17 -4.68 3.66
C ALA A 358 11.42 -3.86 3.28
N SER A 359 12.29 -3.56 4.24
CA SER A 359 13.59 -2.89 3.99
C SER A 359 14.44 -3.63 2.95
N ASP A 360 14.73 -4.89 3.25
CA ASP A 360 15.51 -5.80 2.42
C ASP A 360 14.85 -6.02 1.05
N SER A 361 13.51 -6.07 1.00
CA SER A 361 12.74 -6.09 -0.26
C SER A 361 12.94 -4.81 -1.08
N VAL A 362 12.87 -3.62 -0.46
CA VAL A 362 13.09 -2.33 -1.14
C VAL A 362 14.53 -2.20 -1.64
N ALA A 363 15.51 -2.66 -0.87
CA ALA A 363 16.91 -2.70 -1.29
C ALA A 363 17.10 -3.60 -2.54
N ALA A 364 16.45 -4.77 -2.57
CA ALA A 364 16.47 -5.67 -3.71
C ALA A 364 15.73 -5.11 -4.95
N ILE A 365 14.60 -4.42 -4.79
CA ILE A 365 13.90 -3.73 -5.90
C ILE A 365 14.85 -2.68 -6.50
N GLY A 366 15.54 -1.91 -5.66
CA GLY A 366 16.54 -0.95 -6.10
C GLY A 366 17.70 -1.58 -6.87
N GLN A 367 18.21 -2.74 -6.43
CA GLN A 367 19.24 -3.45 -7.18
C GLN A 367 18.70 -4.02 -8.50
N ALA A 368 17.50 -4.61 -8.50
CA ALA A 368 16.89 -5.19 -9.70
C ALA A 368 16.79 -4.19 -10.86
N ILE A 369 16.43 -2.93 -10.56
CA ILE A 369 16.40 -1.83 -11.54
C ILE A 369 17.81 -1.55 -12.10
N ARG A 370 18.85 -1.45 -11.25
CA ARG A 370 20.25 -1.23 -11.69
C ARG A 370 20.85 -2.43 -12.43
N ASP A 371 20.39 -3.64 -12.11
CA ASP A 371 20.75 -4.88 -12.81
C ASP A 371 20.04 -5.01 -14.17
N GLY A 372 19.11 -4.12 -14.51
CA GLY A 372 18.38 -4.12 -15.78
C GLY A 372 17.27 -5.17 -15.87
N VAL A 373 16.70 -5.58 -14.74
CA VAL A 373 15.52 -6.46 -14.69
C VAL A 373 14.34 -5.74 -15.35
N GLN A 374 13.66 -6.37 -16.33
CA GLN A 374 12.43 -5.80 -16.91
C GLN A 374 11.14 -6.35 -16.27
N VAL A 375 11.23 -7.47 -15.54
CA VAL A 375 10.08 -8.10 -14.87
C VAL A 375 10.47 -8.60 -13.47
N ILE A 376 9.73 -8.19 -12.45
CA ILE A 376 9.84 -8.67 -11.06
C ILE A 376 8.69 -9.64 -10.74
N ASN A 377 9.04 -10.77 -10.13
CA ASN A 377 8.14 -11.63 -9.39
C ASN A 377 8.26 -11.36 -7.88
N PHE A 378 7.16 -11.05 -7.22
CA PHE A 378 7.09 -10.81 -5.77
C PHE A 378 6.06 -11.73 -5.11
N SER A 379 6.50 -12.95 -4.80
CA SER A 379 5.69 -14.05 -4.27
C SER A 379 5.46 -13.97 -2.74
N ILE A 380 5.32 -12.74 -2.22
CA ILE A 380 5.44 -12.38 -0.80
C ILE A 380 4.29 -11.46 -0.40
N SER A 381 3.63 -11.72 0.74
CA SER A 381 2.49 -10.91 1.22
C SER A 381 2.83 -9.45 1.59
N GLY A 382 1.88 -8.52 1.48
CA GLY A 382 2.05 -7.12 1.89
C GLY A 382 1.07 -6.15 1.23
N GLY A 383 1.33 -4.85 1.31
CA GLY A 383 0.67 -3.85 0.47
C GLY A 383 -0.83 -3.63 0.66
N THR A 384 -1.40 -4.02 1.82
CA THR A 384 -2.80 -3.73 2.19
C THR A 384 -3.08 -2.24 2.45
N SER A 385 -2.02 -1.43 2.59
CA SER A 385 -2.08 0.04 2.56
C SER A 385 -0.87 0.56 1.77
N PRO A 386 -1.02 0.82 0.44
CA PRO A 386 0.10 1.20 -0.43
C PRO A 386 0.84 2.48 -0.03
N GLN A 387 0.23 3.35 0.75
CA GLN A 387 0.81 4.60 1.27
C GLN A 387 1.66 4.39 2.54
N THR A 388 1.58 3.21 3.17
CA THR A 388 2.34 2.87 4.40
C THR A 388 3.29 1.68 4.22
N ASP A 389 3.20 0.94 3.12
CA ASP A 389 4.10 -0.19 2.82
C ASP A 389 5.30 0.25 1.95
N PRO A 390 6.55 0.14 2.44
CA PRO A 390 7.73 0.52 1.69
C PRO A 390 7.90 -0.19 0.34
N ALA A 391 7.48 -1.46 0.24
CA ALA A 391 7.63 -2.24 -0.99
C ALA A 391 6.66 -1.76 -2.08
N GLU A 392 5.43 -1.39 -1.72
CA GLU A 392 4.47 -0.80 -2.67
C GLU A 392 5.00 0.51 -3.26
N LEU A 393 5.60 1.39 -2.45
CA LEU A 393 6.21 2.63 -2.94
C LEU A 393 7.43 2.34 -3.84
N ALA A 394 8.26 1.35 -3.52
CA ALA A 394 9.35 0.93 -4.40
C ALA A 394 8.86 0.27 -5.71
N PHE A 395 7.68 -0.35 -5.73
CA PHE A 395 7.04 -0.82 -6.97
C PHE A 395 6.52 0.33 -7.85
N LEU A 396 6.25 1.51 -7.29
CA LEU A 396 5.94 2.72 -8.09
C LEU A 396 7.20 3.23 -8.79
N ASP A 397 8.34 3.28 -8.08
CA ASP A 397 9.64 3.59 -8.68
C ASP A 397 10.01 2.56 -9.78
N ALA A 398 9.75 1.26 -9.54
CA ALA A 398 9.98 0.20 -10.52
C ALA A 398 9.08 0.35 -11.76
N TYR A 399 7.80 0.65 -11.58
CA TYR A 399 6.86 0.92 -12.68
C TYR A 399 7.31 2.14 -13.50
N ALA A 400 7.76 3.21 -12.84
CA ALA A 400 8.31 4.41 -13.49
C ALA A 400 9.62 4.14 -14.24
N ALA A 401 10.43 3.19 -13.77
CA ALA A 401 11.61 2.67 -14.46
C ALA A 401 11.29 1.67 -15.60
N GLY A 402 10.01 1.39 -15.87
CA GLY A 402 9.57 0.49 -16.94
C GLY A 402 9.59 -1.00 -16.60
N VAL A 403 9.73 -1.34 -15.31
CA VAL A 403 9.76 -2.72 -14.80
C VAL A 403 8.35 -3.19 -14.47
N PHE A 404 7.94 -4.35 -15.00
CA PHE A 404 6.66 -4.96 -14.66
C PHE A 404 6.74 -5.69 -13.33
N VAL A 405 5.73 -5.56 -12.46
CA VAL A 405 5.65 -6.27 -11.17
C VAL A 405 4.42 -7.17 -11.13
N ALA A 406 4.63 -8.46 -10.93
CA ALA A 406 3.60 -9.40 -10.47
C ALA A 406 3.74 -9.62 -8.95
N ALA A 407 2.63 -9.58 -8.21
CA ALA A 407 2.61 -9.84 -6.77
C ALA A 407 1.47 -10.76 -6.34
N SER A 408 1.65 -11.50 -5.25
CA SER A 408 0.72 -12.53 -4.75
C SER A 408 -0.49 -11.95 -4.01
N ALA A 409 -1.72 -12.23 -4.45
CA ALA A 409 -2.93 -11.64 -3.83
C ALA A 409 -3.13 -11.95 -2.34
N GLY A 410 -2.51 -12.98 -1.78
CA GLY A 410 -2.67 -13.42 -0.39
C GLY A 410 -3.43 -14.75 -0.27
N ASN A 411 -3.28 -15.40 0.88
CA ASN A 411 -3.78 -16.76 1.13
C ASN A 411 -4.81 -16.82 2.27
N ASP A 412 -5.45 -15.69 2.54
CA ASP A 412 -6.34 -15.46 3.68
C ASP A 412 -7.84 -15.44 3.26
N GLY A 413 -8.13 -15.91 2.05
CA GLY A 413 -9.48 -16.09 1.51
C GLY A 413 -10.26 -17.25 2.15
N PRO A 414 -11.55 -17.41 1.81
CA PRO A 414 -12.30 -16.67 0.78
C PRO A 414 -12.98 -15.39 1.32
N GLY A 415 -12.55 -14.91 2.49
CA GLY A 415 -13.12 -13.71 3.12
C GLY A 415 -13.00 -12.44 2.26
N VAL A 416 -14.03 -11.60 2.31
CA VAL A 416 -14.08 -10.30 1.62
C VAL A 416 -13.00 -9.35 2.15
N GLY A 417 -12.32 -8.63 1.27
CA GLY A 417 -11.33 -7.60 1.65
C GLY A 417 -10.00 -8.13 2.19
N THR A 418 -9.63 -9.37 1.85
CA THR A 418 -8.42 -10.07 2.30
C THR A 418 -7.22 -9.91 1.34
N ALA A 419 -7.39 -9.18 0.23
CA ALA A 419 -6.36 -9.01 -0.80
C ALA A 419 -5.18 -8.11 -0.38
N ASN A 420 -3.97 -8.55 -0.76
CA ASN A 420 -2.70 -7.86 -0.67
C ASN A 420 -2.41 -7.00 -1.93
N HIS A 421 -1.36 -6.19 -1.90
CA HIS A 421 -0.84 -5.37 -3.01
C HIS A 421 -1.93 -4.53 -3.70
N LEU A 422 -2.49 -3.57 -2.97
CA LEU A 422 -3.65 -2.82 -3.42
C LEU A 422 -3.31 -1.64 -4.35
N ALA A 423 -2.02 -1.42 -4.64
CA ALA A 423 -1.57 -0.34 -5.50
C ALA A 423 -2.09 -0.46 -6.95
N PRO A 424 -2.42 0.66 -7.61
CA PRO A 424 -2.81 0.68 -9.01
C PRO A 424 -1.63 0.52 -9.99
N TRP A 425 -0.38 0.43 -9.53
CA TRP A 425 0.81 0.16 -10.36
C TRP A 425 1.27 -1.33 -10.33
N VAL A 426 0.90 -2.10 -9.30
CA VAL A 426 1.23 -3.55 -9.19
C VAL A 426 0.19 -4.41 -9.92
N THR A 427 0.60 -5.52 -10.54
CA THR A 427 -0.31 -6.57 -11.03
C THR A 427 -0.52 -7.62 -9.94
N THR A 428 -1.69 -7.63 -9.31
CA THR A 428 -1.99 -8.49 -8.16
C THR A 428 -2.70 -9.76 -8.61
N VAL A 429 -2.19 -10.92 -8.18
CA VAL A 429 -2.55 -12.20 -8.81
C VAL A 429 -3.16 -13.20 -7.82
N ALA A 430 -4.41 -13.60 -8.09
CA ALA A 430 -5.14 -14.62 -7.35
C ALA A 430 -4.91 -16.03 -7.92
N ALA A 431 -5.32 -17.07 -7.19
CA ALA A 431 -5.03 -18.48 -7.52
C ALA A 431 -6.28 -19.25 -7.97
N SER A 432 -6.14 -19.98 -9.08
CA SER A 432 -7.11 -20.96 -9.55
C SER A 432 -6.53 -22.38 -9.64
N THR A 433 -7.38 -23.38 -9.82
CA THR A 433 -7.01 -24.72 -10.24
C THR A 433 -6.56 -24.75 -11.72
N GLN A 434 -6.01 -25.89 -12.12
CA GLN A 434 -5.58 -26.19 -13.48
C GLN A 434 -6.13 -27.54 -13.97
N ARG A 435 -5.86 -27.88 -15.23
CA ARG A 435 -6.27 -29.14 -15.86
C ARG A 435 -5.58 -30.40 -15.32
N ARG A 436 -4.61 -30.30 -14.40
CA ARG A 436 -3.76 -31.42 -13.99
C ARG A 436 -3.59 -31.48 -12.47
N GLU A 437 -4.02 -32.57 -11.87
CA GLU A 437 -3.99 -32.82 -10.43
C GLU A 437 -3.30 -34.16 -10.12
N PHE A 438 -2.88 -34.38 -8.87
CA PHE A 438 -2.41 -35.68 -8.40
C PHE A 438 -3.37 -36.22 -7.34
N VAL A 439 -4.05 -37.32 -7.65
CA VAL A 439 -5.11 -37.89 -6.81
C VAL A 439 -4.75 -39.23 -6.21
N SER A 440 -5.40 -39.53 -5.08
CA SER A 440 -5.40 -40.81 -4.40
C SER A 440 -6.82 -41.15 -3.95
N THR A 441 -7.20 -42.42 -4.10
CA THR A 441 -8.46 -42.96 -3.56
C THR A 441 -8.22 -43.52 -2.18
N LEU A 442 -8.93 -43.00 -1.18
CA LEU A 442 -9.00 -43.54 0.18
C LEU A 442 -10.17 -44.51 0.29
N THR A 443 -9.90 -45.72 0.78
CA THR A 443 -10.91 -46.70 1.18
C THR A 443 -10.89 -46.84 2.70
N LEU A 444 -12.05 -46.67 3.36
CA LEU A 444 -12.26 -46.98 4.77
C LEU A 444 -13.19 -48.19 4.91
N LYS A 445 -12.89 -49.11 5.83
CA LYS A 445 -13.62 -50.36 6.01
C LYS A 445 -13.81 -50.75 7.47
N SER A 446 -15.03 -51.15 7.82
CA SER A 446 -15.44 -51.67 9.12
C SER A 446 -16.35 -52.90 8.92
N GLY A 447 -15.82 -54.10 9.16
CA GLY A 447 -16.55 -55.34 8.91
C GLY A 447 -16.90 -55.51 7.42
N SER A 448 -18.20 -55.51 7.10
CA SER A 448 -18.71 -55.50 5.72
C SER A 448 -18.84 -54.08 5.13
N THR A 449 -19.07 -53.05 5.96
CA THR A 449 -19.23 -51.66 5.50
C THR A 449 -17.92 -51.13 4.93
N THR A 450 -17.97 -50.58 3.72
CA THR A 450 -16.82 -49.98 3.03
C THR A 450 -17.26 -48.66 2.41
N GLU A 451 -16.49 -47.60 2.63
CA GLU A 451 -16.68 -46.27 2.03
C GLU A 451 -15.42 -45.86 1.25
N THR A 452 -15.60 -45.07 0.19
CA THR A 452 -14.49 -44.59 -0.66
C THR A 452 -14.55 -43.08 -0.85
N PHE A 453 -13.42 -42.41 -0.65
CA PHE A 453 -13.24 -40.98 -0.77
C PHE A 453 -12.10 -40.68 -1.74
N GLU A 454 -12.14 -39.51 -2.37
CA GLU A 454 -11.07 -39.02 -3.24
C GLU A 454 -10.37 -37.83 -2.60
N GLY A 455 -9.05 -37.75 -2.77
CA GLY A 455 -8.24 -36.65 -2.25
C GLY A 455 -6.95 -36.45 -3.02
N ALA A 456 -6.26 -35.36 -2.71
CA ALA A 456 -4.94 -35.07 -3.27
C ALA A 456 -3.86 -35.95 -2.64
N SER A 457 -2.86 -36.33 -3.42
CA SER A 457 -1.61 -36.92 -2.91
C SER A 457 -0.51 -36.90 -3.96
N ILE A 458 0.74 -36.68 -3.55
CA ILE A 458 1.94 -36.96 -4.36
C ILE A 458 2.84 -38.04 -3.72
N THR A 459 2.39 -38.68 -2.63
CA THR A 459 3.15 -39.71 -1.91
C THR A 459 2.94 -41.11 -2.49
N ALA A 460 3.68 -42.09 -1.98
CA ALA A 460 3.31 -43.50 -2.11
C ALA A 460 1.95 -43.79 -1.44
N GLY A 461 1.32 -44.90 -1.83
CA GLY A 461 0.12 -45.42 -1.19
C GLY A 461 0.43 -46.26 0.03
N ILE A 462 -0.60 -46.63 0.81
CA ILE A 462 -0.43 -47.44 2.02
C ILE A 462 -1.69 -48.23 2.38
N GLY A 463 -1.51 -49.31 3.15
CA GLY A 463 -2.57 -50.06 3.82
C GLY A 463 -2.77 -51.48 3.26
N PRO A 464 -3.75 -52.24 3.79
CA PRO A 464 -4.66 -51.84 4.87
C PRO A 464 -3.97 -51.72 6.23
N ALA A 465 -4.30 -50.68 7.00
CA ALA A 465 -3.84 -50.47 8.37
C ALA A 465 -4.95 -49.83 9.24
N PRO A 466 -4.92 -49.94 10.58
CA PRO A 466 -5.93 -49.35 11.45
C PRO A 466 -5.94 -47.81 11.36
N VAL A 467 -7.12 -47.21 11.30
CA VAL A 467 -7.31 -45.75 11.22
C VAL A 467 -7.83 -45.20 12.55
N VAL A 468 -7.29 -44.07 12.99
CA VAL A 468 -7.76 -43.36 14.18
C VAL A 468 -7.91 -41.86 13.93
N LEU A 469 -8.93 -41.25 14.54
CA LEU A 469 -9.00 -39.78 14.69
C LEU A 469 -7.88 -39.34 15.65
N ALA A 470 -7.20 -38.24 15.34
CA ALA A 470 -6.12 -37.72 16.17
C ALA A 470 -6.58 -37.42 17.61
N GLU A 471 -7.79 -36.88 17.79
CA GLU A 471 -8.42 -36.62 19.09
C GLU A 471 -8.81 -37.90 19.88
N SER A 472 -8.66 -39.10 19.32
CA SER A 472 -8.87 -40.36 20.08
C SER A 472 -7.71 -40.70 21.04
N VAL A 473 -6.55 -40.03 20.91
CA VAL A 473 -5.45 -40.13 21.87
C VAL A 473 -5.63 -39.07 22.95
N ALA A 474 -5.70 -39.50 24.21
CA ALA A 474 -5.97 -38.62 25.35
C ALA A 474 -4.98 -37.43 25.42
N GLY A 475 -5.52 -36.21 25.42
CA GLY A 475 -4.74 -34.97 25.45
C GLY A 475 -4.25 -34.47 24.09
N TYR A 476 -4.38 -35.26 23.01
CA TYR A 476 -4.05 -34.83 21.65
C TYR A 476 -5.26 -34.18 20.96
N ARG A 477 -5.02 -33.39 19.90
CA ARG A 477 -6.07 -32.60 19.20
C ARG A 477 -6.20 -33.00 17.73
N SER A 478 -7.40 -32.89 17.19
CA SER A 478 -7.74 -33.13 15.76
C SER A 478 -6.75 -32.49 14.78
N LEU A 479 -6.28 -31.27 15.10
CA LEU A 479 -5.38 -30.47 14.28
C LEU A 479 -3.94 -31.02 14.14
N CYS A 480 -3.53 -32.06 14.87
CA CYS A 480 -2.19 -32.66 14.80
C CYS A 480 -1.00 -31.67 14.93
N GLY A 481 -1.20 -30.55 15.64
CA GLY A 481 -0.29 -29.40 15.65
C GLY A 481 0.87 -29.44 16.63
N THR A 482 1.04 -30.53 17.38
CA THR A 482 2.11 -30.69 18.39
C THR A 482 2.71 -32.09 18.27
N LYS A 483 3.96 -32.27 18.73
CA LYS A 483 4.54 -33.61 18.81
C LYS A 483 3.74 -34.49 19.80
N PRO A 484 3.21 -35.66 19.38
CA PRO A 484 2.52 -36.60 20.27
C PRO A 484 3.50 -37.33 21.21
N PRO A 485 2.99 -38.06 22.21
CA PRO A 485 3.77 -39.07 22.92
C PRO A 485 4.37 -40.11 21.95
N ALA A 486 5.53 -40.67 22.28
CA ALA A 486 6.15 -41.73 21.50
C ALA A 486 5.21 -42.96 21.40
N ASP A 487 5.21 -43.63 20.24
CA ASP A 487 4.36 -44.77 19.91
C ASP A 487 2.82 -44.57 20.01
N ALA A 488 2.32 -43.36 20.29
CA ALA A 488 0.88 -43.07 20.41
C ALA A 488 0.04 -43.45 19.17
N PHE A 489 0.67 -43.50 17.99
CA PHE A 489 0.07 -43.86 16.71
C PHE A 489 0.75 -45.08 16.05
N LYS A 490 1.54 -45.86 16.80
CA LYS A 490 2.37 -46.97 16.29
C LYS A 490 1.60 -47.89 15.33
N GLY A 491 1.99 -47.88 14.04
CA GLY A 491 1.40 -48.74 13.02
C GLY A 491 0.01 -48.30 12.49
N ARG A 492 -0.44 -47.08 12.81
CA ARG A 492 -1.78 -46.57 12.45
C ARG A 492 -1.73 -45.50 11.37
N ILE A 493 -2.84 -45.35 10.65
CA ILE A 493 -3.15 -44.17 9.84
C ILE A 493 -3.88 -43.16 10.74
N VAL A 494 -3.43 -41.91 10.75
CA VAL A 494 -4.02 -40.86 11.61
C VAL A 494 -4.82 -39.89 10.76
N ALA A 495 -6.09 -39.68 11.11
CA ALA A 495 -6.92 -38.64 10.53
C ALA A 495 -6.70 -37.31 11.27
N CYS A 496 -6.26 -36.30 10.53
CA CYS A 496 -5.87 -34.97 11.00
C CYS A 496 -6.69 -33.88 10.30
N GLU A 497 -7.11 -32.87 11.07
CA GLU A 497 -7.95 -31.76 10.60
C GLU A 497 -7.08 -30.62 10.03
N ARG A 498 -7.38 -30.10 8.82
CA ARG A 498 -6.71 -28.91 8.26
C ARG A 498 -7.09 -27.67 9.09
N GLY A 499 -6.18 -26.68 9.10
CA GLY A 499 -6.37 -25.40 9.77
C GLY A 499 -5.54 -25.23 11.05
N GLY A 500 -5.87 -24.18 11.81
CA GLY A 500 -5.19 -23.79 13.05
C GLY A 500 -3.88 -23.02 12.87
N ASN A 501 -3.60 -22.47 11.67
CA ASN A 501 -2.31 -21.83 11.31
C ASN A 501 -1.10 -22.76 11.52
N ILE A 502 -1.30 -24.07 11.31
CA ILE A 502 -0.31 -25.15 11.44
C ILE A 502 -0.02 -25.68 10.03
N GLY A 503 1.25 -25.81 9.66
CA GLY A 503 1.66 -26.37 8.38
C GLY A 503 1.12 -27.78 8.15
N ARG A 504 0.57 -28.04 6.95
CA ARG A 504 0.00 -29.36 6.58
C ARG A 504 1.08 -30.46 6.66
N VAL A 505 2.29 -30.13 6.24
CA VAL A 505 3.47 -31.00 6.32
C VAL A 505 3.91 -31.26 7.77
N ASP A 506 3.85 -30.25 8.65
CA ASP A 506 4.17 -30.40 10.08
C ASP A 506 3.23 -31.37 10.79
N LYS A 507 1.93 -31.37 10.44
CA LYS A 507 0.96 -32.36 10.95
C LYS A 507 1.44 -33.78 10.65
N GLY A 508 1.98 -34.00 9.45
CA GLY A 508 2.62 -35.24 9.04
C GLY A 508 3.86 -35.56 9.88
N ASN A 509 4.79 -34.62 10.00
CA ASN A 509 6.01 -34.79 10.83
C ASN A 509 5.67 -35.15 12.29
N ASN A 510 4.67 -34.48 12.87
CA ASN A 510 4.19 -34.74 14.22
C ASN A 510 3.65 -36.17 14.37
N VAL A 511 2.72 -36.62 13.52
CA VAL A 511 2.18 -37.98 13.64
C VAL A 511 3.22 -39.06 13.34
N LYS A 512 4.18 -38.80 12.44
CA LYS A 512 5.35 -39.66 12.20
C LYS A 512 6.16 -39.87 13.48
N ALA A 513 6.40 -38.81 14.25
CA ALA A 513 7.11 -38.87 15.52
C ALA A 513 6.35 -39.65 16.62
N GLY A 514 5.03 -39.84 16.46
CA GLY A 514 4.20 -40.75 17.27
C GLY A 514 4.14 -42.19 16.74
N GLY A 515 4.86 -42.54 15.67
CA GLY A 515 4.86 -43.87 15.07
C GLY A 515 3.75 -44.13 14.05
N ALA A 516 3.04 -43.09 13.58
CA ALA A 516 2.06 -43.22 12.50
C ALA A 516 2.73 -43.66 11.19
N VAL A 517 2.02 -44.46 10.40
CA VAL A 517 2.48 -44.95 9.09
C VAL A 517 1.81 -44.24 7.92
N GLY A 518 0.60 -43.72 8.11
CA GLY A 518 -0.17 -42.95 7.13
C GLY A 518 -0.86 -41.74 7.75
N MET A 519 -1.21 -40.72 6.95
CA MET A 519 -2.05 -39.61 7.37
C MET A 519 -3.23 -39.42 6.41
N ILE A 520 -4.41 -39.17 6.96
CA ILE A 520 -5.57 -38.63 6.22
C ILE A 520 -5.72 -37.18 6.69
N LEU A 521 -5.21 -36.24 5.90
CA LEU A 521 -5.54 -34.83 6.12
C LEU A 521 -6.96 -34.60 5.60
N TYR A 522 -7.78 -33.84 6.30
CA TYR A 522 -9.13 -33.53 5.83
C TYR A 522 -9.55 -32.08 6.12
N ASN A 523 -10.26 -31.49 5.16
CA ASN A 523 -10.95 -30.22 5.35
C ASN A 523 -12.21 -30.42 6.20
N PRO A 524 -12.55 -29.52 7.13
CA PRO A 524 -13.80 -29.61 7.90
C PRO A 524 -15.05 -29.30 7.06
N THR A 525 -14.88 -28.70 5.89
CA THR A 525 -15.90 -28.32 4.89
C THR A 525 -15.26 -28.31 3.50
N LEU A 526 -16.00 -28.49 2.41
CA LEU A 526 -15.50 -28.34 1.04
C LEU A 526 -14.55 -27.12 0.85
N GLN A 527 -13.29 -27.40 0.55
CA GLN A 527 -12.22 -26.45 0.21
C GLN A 527 -11.25 -27.08 -0.80
N ASP A 528 -10.30 -26.31 -1.31
CA ASP A 528 -9.19 -26.83 -2.12
C ASP A 528 -8.31 -27.83 -1.35
N VAL A 529 -7.50 -28.59 -2.10
CA VAL A 529 -6.65 -29.67 -1.58
C VAL A 529 -5.24 -29.57 -2.12
N GLU A 530 -4.27 -29.37 -1.22
CA GLU A 530 -2.85 -29.42 -1.51
C GLU A 530 -2.28 -30.85 -1.45
N THR A 531 -1.26 -31.12 -2.27
CA THR A 531 -0.58 -32.42 -2.38
C THR A 531 0.55 -32.61 -1.37
N ASP A 532 1.40 -31.58 -1.24
CA ASP A 532 2.62 -31.43 -0.42
C ASP A 532 3.64 -32.59 -0.37
N ASN A 533 4.92 -32.24 -0.19
CA ASN A 533 5.96 -33.22 0.11
C ASN A 533 5.87 -33.66 1.59
N HIS A 534 4.85 -34.46 1.91
CA HIS A 534 4.61 -34.96 3.26
C HIS A 534 5.69 -35.96 3.73
N TRP A 535 5.97 -35.95 5.04
CA TRP A 535 6.96 -36.82 5.70
C TRP A 535 6.64 -38.32 5.67
N LEU A 536 5.43 -38.70 5.29
CA LEU A 536 4.91 -40.07 5.22
C LEU A 536 3.73 -40.13 4.23
N PRO A 537 3.31 -41.32 3.76
CA PRO A 537 2.11 -41.49 2.93
C PRO A 537 0.93 -40.67 3.44
N THR A 538 0.39 -39.79 2.60
CA THR A 538 -0.68 -38.87 2.98
C THR A 538 -1.70 -38.72 1.85
N VAL A 539 -2.98 -38.67 2.21
CA VAL A 539 -4.07 -38.25 1.32
C VAL A 539 -4.81 -37.07 1.94
N HIS A 540 -5.16 -36.06 1.14
CA HIS A 540 -5.85 -34.85 1.59
C HIS A 540 -7.26 -34.76 0.99
N LEU A 541 -8.30 -34.86 1.83
CA LEU A 541 -9.71 -34.87 1.42
C LEU A 541 -10.31 -33.47 1.34
N ALA A 542 -10.96 -33.17 0.20
CA ALA A 542 -11.56 -31.86 -0.09
C ALA A 542 -12.74 -31.50 0.81
N ASP A 543 -13.49 -32.51 1.25
CA ASP A 543 -14.46 -32.43 2.35
C ASP A 543 -14.29 -33.70 3.21
N GLY A 544 -14.03 -33.51 4.50
CA GLY A 544 -13.80 -34.58 5.46
C GLY A 544 -15.03 -35.04 6.23
N ALA A 545 -16.18 -34.38 6.11
CA ALA A 545 -17.33 -34.58 7.00
C ALA A 545 -17.83 -36.03 6.99
N ALA A 546 -17.94 -36.64 5.81
CA ALA A 546 -18.36 -38.03 5.65
C ALA A 546 -17.30 -39.02 6.17
N ALA A 547 -16.01 -38.77 5.94
CA ALA A 547 -14.92 -39.62 6.44
C ALA A 547 -14.80 -39.54 7.98
N LYS A 548 -14.90 -38.34 8.56
CA LYS A 548 -14.91 -38.13 10.02
C LYS A 548 -16.13 -38.81 10.67
N LYS A 549 -17.30 -38.72 10.03
CA LYS A 549 -18.51 -39.45 10.47
C LYS A 549 -18.29 -40.97 10.45
N PHE A 550 -17.76 -41.52 9.35
CA PHE A 550 -17.46 -42.95 9.25
C PHE A 550 -16.53 -43.44 10.37
N LEU A 551 -15.45 -42.69 10.66
CA LEU A 551 -14.51 -42.99 11.74
C LEU A 551 -15.09 -42.85 13.16
N THR A 552 -16.18 -42.10 13.32
CA THR A 552 -16.85 -41.90 14.61
C THR A 552 -17.87 -43.01 14.88
N ASP A 553 -18.70 -43.31 13.89
CA ASP A 553 -19.81 -44.27 14.00
C ASP A 553 -19.33 -45.73 14.11
N HIS A 554 -18.23 -46.07 13.43
CA HIS A 554 -17.70 -47.43 13.37
C HIS A 554 -16.61 -47.70 14.42
N LYS A 555 -16.19 -48.97 14.53
CA LYS A 555 -15.08 -49.43 15.38
C LYS A 555 -14.16 -50.32 14.54
N ASP A 556 -12.92 -50.47 14.99
CA ASP A 556 -11.88 -51.27 14.32
C ASP A 556 -11.71 -50.94 12.82
N VAL A 557 -11.87 -49.65 12.48
CA VAL A 557 -11.77 -49.17 11.10
C VAL A 557 -10.37 -49.42 10.56
N THR A 558 -10.30 -50.10 9.43
CA THR A 558 -9.09 -50.22 8.61
C THR A 558 -9.20 -49.30 7.41
N GLY A 559 -8.06 -48.84 6.92
CA GLY A 559 -7.98 -47.93 5.79
C GLY A 559 -6.77 -48.21 4.92
N SER A 560 -6.92 -47.88 3.64
CA SER A 560 -5.87 -47.92 2.64
C SER A 560 -6.09 -46.80 1.64
N PHE A 561 -5.02 -46.22 1.10
CA PHE A 561 -5.13 -45.28 -0.01
C PHE A 561 -4.06 -45.53 -1.07
N THR A 562 -4.39 -45.22 -2.32
CA THR A 562 -3.50 -45.45 -3.47
C THR A 562 -2.29 -44.52 -3.45
N ALA A 563 -1.29 -44.79 -4.30
CA ALA A 563 -0.27 -43.77 -4.56
C ALA A 563 -0.88 -42.54 -5.25
N GLY A 564 -0.23 -41.39 -5.09
CA GLY A 564 -0.57 -40.18 -5.82
C GLY A 564 -0.36 -40.35 -7.33
N THR A 565 -1.42 -40.20 -8.12
CA THR A 565 -1.43 -40.42 -9.57
C THR A 565 -1.87 -39.19 -10.35
N LYS A 566 -1.13 -38.85 -11.40
CA LYS A 566 -1.36 -37.69 -12.28
C LYS A 566 -2.61 -37.94 -13.14
N ARG A 567 -3.60 -37.07 -13.09
CA ARG A 567 -4.77 -37.12 -13.99
C ARG A 567 -5.24 -35.74 -14.46
N SER A 568 -6.22 -35.74 -15.36
CA SER A 568 -6.98 -34.55 -15.73
C SER A 568 -7.91 -34.13 -14.59
N GLY A 569 -7.69 -32.92 -14.06
CA GLY A 569 -8.50 -32.30 -13.01
C GLY A 569 -9.46 -31.24 -13.52
N ARG A 570 -10.23 -30.63 -12.63
CA ARG A 570 -11.13 -29.51 -12.98
C ARG A 570 -10.37 -28.17 -12.97
N PRO A 571 -10.12 -27.54 -14.13
CA PRO A 571 -9.53 -26.21 -14.20
C PRO A 571 -10.51 -25.12 -13.79
N ASP A 572 -10.02 -23.87 -13.72
CA ASP A 572 -10.86 -22.67 -13.68
C ASP A 572 -11.81 -22.61 -12.45
N VAL A 573 -11.36 -23.17 -11.32
CA VAL A 573 -11.96 -23.01 -9.98
C VAL A 573 -11.05 -22.12 -9.14
N MET A 574 -11.57 -21.09 -8.48
CA MET A 574 -10.80 -20.29 -7.52
C MET A 574 -10.41 -21.13 -6.30
N ALA A 575 -9.17 -21.00 -5.84
CA ALA A 575 -8.75 -21.60 -4.58
C ALA A 575 -9.50 -20.95 -3.41
N ALA A 576 -9.94 -21.73 -2.42
CA ALA A 576 -10.65 -21.19 -1.27
C ALA A 576 -9.73 -20.25 -0.49
N PHE A 577 -8.45 -20.60 -0.33
CA PHE A 577 -7.46 -19.71 0.29
C PHE A 577 -7.21 -18.40 -0.48
N SER A 578 -7.52 -18.31 -1.78
CA SER A 578 -7.13 -17.14 -2.57
C SER A 578 -7.83 -15.90 -2.04
N SER A 579 -7.06 -14.90 -1.59
CA SER A 579 -7.61 -13.66 -1.04
C SER A 579 -8.49 -12.91 -2.05
N ARG A 580 -9.48 -12.17 -1.53
CA ARG A 580 -10.56 -11.52 -2.29
C ARG A 580 -10.63 -10.01 -2.03
N GLY A 581 -11.13 -9.24 -2.99
CA GLY A 581 -11.53 -7.84 -2.81
C GLY A 581 -12.93 -7.67 -2.18
N PRO A 582 -13.51 -6.46 -2.21
CA PRO A 582 -12.82 -5.19 -2.40
C PRO A 582 -12.04 -4.82 -1.13
N ALA A 583 -10.86 -4.22 -1.31
CA ALA A 583 -10.05 -3.71 -0.20
C ALA A 583 -9.58 -2.25 -0.41
N GLY A 584 -10.00 -1.60 -1.49
CA GLY A 584 -9.60 -0.23 -1.81
C GLY A 584 -10.31 0.35 -3.04
N ALA A 585 -9.73 1.42 -3.62
CA ALA A 585 -10.32 2.17 -4.74
C ALA A 585 -10.32 1.42 -6.09
N PHE A 586 -9.66 0.26 -6.20
CA PHE A 586 -9.41 -0.45 -7.46
C PHE A 586 -10.01 -1.86 -7.45
N VAL A 587 -10.18 -2.47 -8.63
CA VAL A 587 -10.46 -3.91 -8.70
C VAL A 587 -9.18 -4.64 -8.33
N LYS A 588 -9.24 -5.44 -7.27
CA LYS A 588 -8.17 -6.33 -6.82
C LYS A 588 -8.80 -7.68 -6.43
N PRO A 589 -8.21 -8.82 -6.82
CA PRO A 589 -7.01 -8.99 -7.66
C PRO A 589 -7.19 -8.43 -9.09
N ASP A 590 -6.11 -8.32 -9.85
CA ASP A 590 -6.13 -7.87 -11.25
C ASP A 590 -6.45 -9.02 -12.21
N VAL A 591 -5.87 -10.19 -11.95
CA VAL A 591 -6.05 -11.44 -12.71
C VAL A 591 -5.98 -12.63 -11.76
N THR A 592 -6.45 -13.79 -12.22
CA THR A 592 -6.11 -15.08 -11.62
C THR A 592 -5.17 -15.87 -12.55
N ALA A 593 -4.42 -16.80 -11.98
CA ALA A 593 -3.64 -17.79 -12.72
C ALA A 593 -3.53 -19.07 -11.87
N PRO A 594 -3.00 -20.18 -12.40
CA PRO A 594 -2.97 -21.43 -11.65
C PRO A 594 -2.11 -21.33 -10.38
N GLY A 595 -2.63 -21.84 -9.26
CA GLY A 595 -1.95 -21.82 -7.96
C GLY A 595 -2.32 -22.96 -7.01
N VAL A 596 -2.95 -24.04 -7.49
CA VAL A 596 -3.30 -25.24 -6.69
C VAL A 596 -2.74 -26.50 -7.32
N GLN A 597 -1.97 -27.30 -6.56
CA GLN A 597 -1.31 -28.55 -6.97
C GLN A 597 -0.66 -28.43 -8.35
N ILE A 598 0.50 -27.79 -8.44
CA ILE A 598 1.20 -27.64 -9.71
C ILE A 598 2.47 -28.55 -9.70
N LEU A 599 3.54 -28.36 -10.47
CA LEU A 599 4.84 -29.03 -10.13
C LEU A 599 6.07 -28.17 -10.50
N ALA A 600 6.99 -27.89 -9.56
CA ALA A 600 8.24 -27.16 -9.84
C ALA A 600 9.43 -27.58 -8.94
N GLY A 601 10.56 -26.85 -9.03
CA GLY A 601 11.86 -27.20 -8.42
C GLY A 601 12.04 -26.72 -6.98
N HIS A 602 12.56 -27.60 -6.11
CA HIS A 602 12.70 -27.42 -4.66
C HIS A 602 14.18 -27.44 -4.22
N THR A 603 14.46 -27.02 -2.97
CA THR A 603 15.79 -27.21 -2.36
C THR A 603 15.91 -28.64 -1.82
N PRO A 604 16.95 -29.41 -2.14
CA PRO A 604 17.16 -30.73 -1.52
C PRO A 604 17.55 -30.62 -0.03
N THR A 605 17.72 -29.40 0.51
CA THR A 605 18.16 -29.13 1.88
C THR A 605 17.20 -28.19 2.64
N PRO A 606 15.93 -28.53 2.85
CA PRO A 606 14.97 -27.70 3.58
C PRO A 606 15.48 -27.32 4.99
N GLU A 607 15.07 -26.14 5.46
CA GLU A 607 15.49 -25.55 6.73
C GLU A 607 14.66 -26.00 7.93
N ALA A 608 13.37 -26.27 7.73
CA ALA A 608 12.45 -26.73 8.76
C ALA A 608 11.52 -27.84 8.24
N PRO A 609 10.80 -28.56 9.12
CA PRO A 609 9.96 -29.68 8.70
C PRO A 609 8.74 -29.29 7.85
N ALA A 610 8.29 -28.04 7.92
CA ALA A 610 7.13 -27.52 7.20
C ALA A 610 7.30 -27.55 5.67
N GLN A 611 8.54 -27.52 5.20
CA GLN A 611 8.94 -27.53 3.79
C GLN A 611 9.03 -28.95 3.21
N GLY A 612 9.07 -29.98 4.05
CA GLY A 612 9.12 -31.39 3.64
C GLY A 612 10.38 -32.13 4.09
N PRO A 613 10.50 -33.43 3.77
CA PRO A 613 11.70 -34.21 3.99
C PRO A 613 12.83 -33.82 3.02
N PRO A 614 14.11 -33.90 3.45
CA PRO A 614 15.25 -33.54 2.62
C PRO A 614 15.53 -34.57 1.52
N GLY A 615 16.25 -34.13 0.47
CA GLY A 615 16.67 -34.93 -0.69
C GLY A 615 15.83 -34.71 -1.94
N GLU A 616 14.56 -34.30 -1.80
CA GLU A 616 13.67 -34.04 -2.94
C GLU A 616 14.10 -32.77 -3.71
N ARG A 617 14.24 -32.90 -5.04
CA ARG A 617 14.54 -31.76 -5.93
C ARG A 617 13.30 -31.09 -6.52
N TYR A 618 12.11 -31.66 -6.33
CA TYR A 618 10.85 -31.13 -6.84
C TYR A 618 9.77 -31.24 -5.75
N GLN A 619 8.76 -30.36 -5.78
CA GLN A 619 7.57 -30.47 -4.93
C GLN A 619 6.30 -30.04 -5.66
N ALA A 620 5.14 -30.42 -5.13
CA ALA A 620 3.83 -29.99 -5.64
C ALA A 620 2.99 -29.41 -4.48
N ILE A 621 2.79 -28.08 -4.45
CA ILE A 621 2.04 -27.37 -3.37
C ILE A 621 1.06 -26.33 -3.98
N ALA A 622 0.60 -25.35 -3.19
CA ALA A 622 -0.36 -24.33 -3.60
C ALA A 622 -0.12 -22.94 -2.99
N GLY A 623 -0.54 -21.87 -3.69
CA GLY A 623 -0.54 -20.48 -3.23
C GLY A 623 -0.97 -19.44 -4.29
N THR A 624 -1.29 -18.22 -3.86
CA THR A 624 -1.37 -17.03 -4.76
C THR A 624 0.00 -16.52 -5.19
N SER A 625 1.04 -17.00 -4.54
CA SER A 625 2.42 -16.76 -4.92
C SER A 625 2.82 -17.40 -6.25
N MET A 626 1.97 -18.20 -6.94
CA MET A 626 2.35 -19.08 -8.10
C MET A 626 1.63 -18.75 -9.37
N SER A 627 0.37 -18.41 -9.20
CA SER A 627 -0.29 -17.55 -10.15
C SER A 627 0.55 -16.28 -10.42
N SER A 628 1.23 -15.72 -9.40
CA SER A 628 2.17 -14.60 -9.55
C SER A 628 3.33 -14.84 -10.56
N PRO A 629 4.20 -15.86 -10.46
CA PRO A 629 5.23 -16.17 -11.44
C PRO A 629 4.68 -16.74 -12.75
N HIS A 630 3.44 -17.26 -12.82
CA HIS A 630 2.77 -17.46 -14.10
C HIS A 630 2.52 -16.14 -14.83
N VAL A 631 2.12 -15.10 -14.09
CA VAL A 631 1.96 -13.73 -14.60
C VAL A 631 3.32 -13.07 -14.86
N ALA A 632 4.34 -13.27 -14.02
CA ALA A 632 5.68 -12.72 -14.24
C ALA A 632 6.36 -13.36 -15.46
N GLY A 633 6.38 -14.69 -15.55
CA GLY A 633 6.89 -15.39 -16.74
C GLY A 633 6.07 -15.07 -17.98
N GLY A 634 4.74 -14.90 -17.86
CA GLY A 634 3.88 -14.43 -18.94
C GLY A 634 4.18 -12.99 -19.38
N ALA A 635 4.50 -12.09 -18.44
CA ALA A 635 4.95 -10.73 -18.72
C ALA A 635 6.33 -10.71 -19.39
N ALA A 636 7.24 -11.60 -19.00
CA ALA A 636 8.55 -11.75 -19.64
C ALA A 636 8.42 -12.29 -21.08
N TRP A 637 7.53 -13.27 -21.27
CA TRP A 637 7.16 -13.81 -22.59
C TRP A 637 6.58 -12.72 -23.49
N LEU A 638 5.66 -11.89 -22.99
CA LEU A 638 5.14 -10.72 -23.72
C LEU A 638 6.23 -9.68 -23.99
N LYS A 639 7.09 -9.35 -23.01
CA LYS A 639 8.15 -8.33 -23.15
C LYS A 639 9.23 -8.72 -24.16
N ALA A 640 9.51 -10.01 -24.35
CA ALA A 640 10.42 -10.48 -25.40
C ALA A 640 9.85 -10.32 -26.81
N ARG A 641 8.52 -10.43 -26.94
CA ARG A 641 7.78 -10.33 -28.21
C ARG A 641 7.38 -8.90 -28.56
N HIS A 642 7.20 -8.06 -27.54
CA HIS A 642 6.82 -6.65 -27.63
C HIS A 642 7.78 -5.78 -26.79
N PRO A 643 9.04 -5.58 -27.22
CA PRO A 643 10.08 -4.94 -26.39
C PRO A 643 9.81 -3.48 -26.01
N ASP A 644 8.99 -2.77 -26.78
CA ASP A 644 8.59 -1.38 -26.52
C ASP A 644 7.48 -1.24 -25.46
N TRP A 645 6.77 -2.33 -25.13
CA TRP A 645 5.60 -2.23 -24.25
C TRP A 645 5.98 -1.85 -22.81
N SER A 646 5.19 -0.92 -22.25
CA SER A 646 5.25 -0.54 -20.84
C SER A 646 4.71 -1.66 -19.93
N PRO A 647 4.97 -1.59 -18.62
CA PRO A 647 4.27 -2.41 -17.63
C PRO A 647 2.73 -2.32 -17.73
N GLY A 648 2.20 -1.12 -18.03
CA GLY A 648 0.77 -0.87 -18.24
C GLY A 648 0.18 -1.66 -19.42
N ARG A 649 0.84 -1.62 -20.59
CA ARG A 649 0.39 -2.38 -21.78
C ARG A 649 0.40 -3.89 -21.54
N ILE A 650 1.46 -4.41 -20.92
CA ILE A 650 1.58 -5.84 -20.60
C ILE A 650 0.45 -6.26 -19.65
N ARG A 651 0.21 -5.51 -18.57
CA ARG A 651 -0.90 -5.76 -17.64
C ARG A 651 -2.25 -5.67 -18.35
N SER A 652 -2.45 -4.68 -19.22
CA SER A 652 -3.67 -4.55 -20.01
C SER A 652 -3.91 -5.75 -20.91
N ALA A 653 -2.90 -6.24 -21.64
CA ALA A 653 -3.08 -7.41 -22.49
C ALA A 653 -3.42 -8.66 -21.65
N LEU A 654 -2.70 -8.89 -20.55
CA LEU A 654 -2.95 -10.01 -19.63
C LEU A 654 -4.35 -9.98 -19.01
N MET A 655 -4.85 -8.79 -18.64
CA MET A 655 -6.19 -8.60 -18.08
C MET A 655 -7.28 -8.72 -19.14
N THR A 656 -7.18 -7.95 -20.22
CA THR A 656 -8.32 -7.79 -21.15
C THR A 656 -8.55 -9.00 -22.04
N THR A 657 -7.55 -9.89 -22.25
CA THR A 657 -7.73 -11.12 -23.06
C THR A 657 -7.94 -12.39 -22.23
N ALA A 658 -8.16 -12.24 -20.92
CA ALA A 658 -8.31 -13.36 -19.98
C ALA A 658 -9.52 -14.27 -20.26
N THR A 659 -9.58 -15.41 -19.57
CA THR A 659 -10.75 -16.31 -19.56
C THR A 659 -11.62 -16.00 -18.34
N THR A 660 -12.87 -15.60 -18.57
CA THR A 660 -13.84 -15.23 -17.52
C THR A 660 -14.71 -16.41 -17.05
N GLU A 661 -14.56 -17.59 -17.66
CA GLU A 661 -15.31 -18.81 -17.34
C GLU A 661 -14.73 -19.51 -16.09
N VAL A 662 -14.59 -18.75 -15.01
CA VAL A 662 -14.05 -19.21 -13.72
C VAL A 662 -15.17 -19.30 -12.68
N VAL A 663 -15.12 -20.29 -11.80
CA VAL A 663 -16.07 -20.46 -10.67
C VAL A 663 -15.38 -20.28 -9.32
N LYS A 664 -16.16 -19.97 -8.28
CA LYS A 664 -15.74 -20.00 -6.88
C LYS A 664 -15.46 -21.44 -6.41
N GLU A 665 -14.89 -21.55 -5.23
CA GLU A 665 -14.51 -22.81 -4.55
C GLU A 665 -15.67 -23.81 -4.32
N ASP A 666 -16.93 -23.36 -4.41
CA ASP A 666 -18.13 -24.21 -4.35
C ASP A 666 -18.38 -25.07 -5.62
N LEU A 667 -17.51 -24.94 -6.63
CA LEU A 667 -17.54 -25.62 -7.91
C LEU A 667 -18.74 -25.25 -8.81
N LYS A 668 -19.50 -24.19 -8.49
CA LYS A 668 -20.81 -23.89 -9.12
C LYS A 668 -21.04 -22.40 -9.37
N THR A 669 -20.79 -21.55 -8.39
CA THR A 669 -21.05 -20.11 -8.46
C THR A 669 -19.98 -19.45 -9.35
N PRO A 670 -20.34 -18.64 -10.36
CA PRO A 670 -19.36 -17.88 -11.13
C PRO A 670 -18.49 -16.99 -10.24
N ALA A 671 -17.20 -16.92 -10.55
CA ALA A 671 -16.29 -15.97 -9.91
C ALA A 671 -16.65 -14.54 -10.35
N ASP A 672 -16.57 -13.60 -9.42
CA ASP A 672 -16.76 -12.17 -9.67
C ASP A 672 -15.43 -11.41 -9.71
N ALA A 673 -15.50 -10.11 -10.03
CA ALA A 673 -14.33 -9.27 -10.23
C ALA A 673 -13.43 -9.14 -8.99
N PHE A 674 -13.92 -9.48 -7.79
CA PHE A 674 -13.14 -9.50 -6.57
C PHE A 674 -12.64 -10.88 -6.15
N ASP A 675 -13.04 -11.97 -6.84
CA ASP A 675 -12.31 -13.25 -6.75
C ASP A 675 -11.21 -13.35 -7.80
N MET A 676 -11.54 -13.09 -9.07
CA MET A 676 -10.67 -13.41 -10.22
C MET A 676 -10.07 -12.20 -10.93
N GLY A 677 -10.46 -10.98 -10.55
CA GLY A 677 -10.09 -9.77 -11.29
C GLY A 677 -10.73 -9.77 -12.67
N ALA A 678 -9.91 -9.66 -13.71
CA ALA A 678 -10.32 -9.84 -15.09
C ALA A 678 -10.46 -11.32 -15.52
N GLY A 679 -10.11 -12.29 -14.66
CA GLY A 679 -10.15 -13.73 -14.98
C GLY A 679 -8.77 -14.33 -15.23
N ARG A 680 -8.72 -15.55 -15.78
CA ARG A 680 -7.47 -16.29 -15.94
C ARG A 680 -6.67 -15.85 -17.17
N ILE A 681 -5.38 -15.54 -16.99
CA ILE A 681 -4.50 -15.12 -18.09
C ILE A 681 -4.44 -16.11 -19.27
N ARG A 682 -4.27 -15.56 -20.48
CA ARG A 682 -4.17 -16.28 -21.75
C ARG A 682 -3.14 -15.63 -22.67
N LEU A 683 -1.91 -16.15 -22.65
CA LEU A 683 -0.76 -15.56 -23.37
C LEU A 683 -0.92 -15.66 -24.89
N ASP A 684 -1.52 -16.76 -25.36
CA ASP A 684 -1.90 -16.96 -26.76
C ASP A 684 -2.86 -15.90 -27.32
N ARG A 685 -3.61 -15.23 -26.42
CA ARG A 685 -4.48 -14.09 -26.76
C ARG A 685 -3.80 -12.75 -26.47
N ALA A 686 -3.13 -12.61 -25.33
CA ALA A 686 -2.47 -11.36 -24.92
C ALA A 686 -1.42 -10.89 -25.93
N ASP A 687 -0.72 -11.83 -26.59
CA ASP A 687 0.22 -11.56 -27.69
C ASP A 687 -0.39 -10.80 -28.87
N THR A 688 -1.69 -10.99 -29.10
CA THR A 688 -2.41 -10.49 -30.27
C THR A 688 -3.47 -9.46 -29.89
N ALA A 689 -3.42 -8.92 -28.66
CA ALA A 689 -4.31 -7.88 -28.16
C ALA A 689 -4.27 -6.65 -29.09
N GLY A 690 -5.37 -6.39 -29.81
CA GLY A 690 -5.45 -5.29 -30.77
C GLY A 690 -5.44 -3.90 -30.13
N LEU A 691 -5.92 -3.81 -28.89
CA LEU A 691 -6.02 -2.58 -28.11
C LEU A 691 -5.55 -2.80 -26.67
N VAL A 692 -4.83 -1.82 -26.11
CA VAL A 692 -4.35 -1.81 -24.72
C VAL A 692 -4.68 -0.49 -24.01
N PHE A 693 -4.79 -0.54 -22.68
CA PHE A 693 -5.03 0.57 -21.78
C PHE A 693 -3.76 0.83 -20.96
N ASP A 694 -3.13 1.97 -21.18
CA ASP A 694 -1.82 2.34 -20.62
C ASP A 694 -1.98 3.61 -19.77
N GLU A 695 -1.24 3.75 -18.67
CA GLU A 695 -1.37 4.86 -17.73
C GLU A 695 0.00 5.26 -17.17
N THR A 696 0.17 6.55 -16.88
CA THR A 696 1.47 7.11 -16.48
C THR A 696 1.73 6.96 -14.99
N ALA A 697 2.99 6.74 -14.60
CA ALA A 697 3.41 6.77 -13.20
C ALA A 697 2.98 8.07 -12.49
N THR A 698 3.07 9.21 -13.18
CA THR A 698 2.63 10.52 -12.65
C THR A 698 1.14 10.55 -12.32
N ARG A 699 0.25 10.08 -13.20
CA ARG A 699 -1.19 10.03 -12.93
C ARG A 699 -1.56 9.01 -11.87
N LEU A 700 -0.89 7.84 -11.87
CA LEU A 700 -1.00 6.85 -10.80
C LEU A 700 -0.64 7.46 -9.45
N THR A 701 0.46 8.23 -9.38
CA THR A 701 0.90 8.97 -8.18
C THR A 701 -0.15 9.99 -7.74
N SER A 702 -0.66 10.83 -8.65
CA SER A 702 -1.58 11.91 -8.30
C SER A 702 -2.99 11.44 -7.92
N LEU A 703 -3.47 10.32 -8.49
CA LEU A 703 -4.85 9.86 -8.29
C LEU A 703 -4.99 8.65 -7.36
N ALA A 704 -3.91 7.95 -6.97
CA ALA A 704 -4.01 6.82 -6.03
C ALA A 704 -4.45 7.21 -4.60
N GLY A 705 -4.30 8.50 -4.23
CA GLY A 705 -4.84 9.06 -2.99
C GLY A 705 -6.20 9.75 -3.14
N ASP A 706 -6.67 9.98 -4.38
CA ASP A 706 -7.90 10.74 -4.65
C ASP A 706 -9.09 9.78 -4.78
N ALA A 707 -9.86 9.64 -3.70
CA ALA A 707 -11.02 8.75 -3.65
C ALA A 707 -12.20 9.18 -4.57
N VAL A 708 -12.19 10.39 -5.13
CA VAL A 708 -13.17 10.85 -6.11
C VAL A 708 -12.69 10.53 -7.53
N ASN A 709 -11.44 10.91 -7.86
CA ASN A 709 -10.92 10.85 -9.23
C ASN A 709 -10.19 9.55 -9.59
N ALA A 710 -9.89 8.65 -8.64
CA ALA A 710 -9.25 7.36 -8.91
C ALA A 710 -9.96 6.50 -9.98
N VAL A 711 -11.29 6.64 -10.11
CA VAL A 711 -12.10 5.96 -11.15
C VAL A 711 -11.74 6.39 -12.59
N HIS A 712 -11.05 7.53 -12.74
CA HIS A 712 -10.59 8.12 -14.01
C HIS A 712 -9.15 7.76 -14.39
N LEU A 713 -8.47 6.89 -13.64
CA LEU A 713 -7.22 6.25 -14.10
C LEU A 713 -7.51 5.31 -15.29
N ASN A 714 -6.63 5.27 -16.29
CA ASN A 714 -6.80 4.46 -17.51
C ASN A 714 -6.49 2.96 -17.30
N LEU A 715 -6.99 2.37 -16.20
CA LEU A 715 -6.83 0.96 -15.89
C LEU A 715 -7.77 0.09 -16.73
N PRO A 716 -7.39 -1.14 -17.12
CA PRO A 716 -8.24 -2.12 -17.82
C PRO A 716 -9.39 -2.70 -16.96
N SER A 717 -9.86 -1.96 -15.96
CA SER A 717 -10.98 -2.28 -15.07
C SER A 717 -11.63 -0.98 -14.56
N VAL A 718 -12.85 -1.08 -14.03
CA VAL A 718 -13.53 0.04 -13.35
C VAL A 718 -13.98 -0.43 -11.96
N ASN A 719 -13.56 0.28 -10.91
CA ASN A 719 -14.19 0.21 -9.60
C ASN A 719 -14.76 1.58 -9.27
N ALA A 720 -16.03 1.64 -8.85
CA ALA A 720 -16.70 2.85 -8.38
C ALA A 720 -17.35 2.61 -7.00
N PRO A 721 -16.59 2.73 -5.90
CA PRO A 721 -17.11 2.57 -4.53
C PRO A 721 -18.16 3.61 -4.12
N VAL A 722 -18.41 4.62 -4.96
CA VAL A 722 -19.50 5.59 -4.83
C VAL A 722 -20.16 5.74 -6.20
N VAL A 723 -21.43 5.37 -6.32
CA VAL A 723 -22.28 5.73 -7.46
C VAL A 723 -23.51 6.46 -6.90
N PRO A 724 -23.60 7.79 -6.99
CA PRO A 724 -24.66 8.60 -6.38
C PRO A 724 -25.96 8.63 -7.22
N GLY A 725 -25.99 7.87 -8.31
CA GLY A 725 -27.05 7.84 -9.32
C GLY A 725 -26.44 7.50 -10.68
N ARG A 726 -25.42 8.26 -11.09
CA ARG A 726 -24.62 8.01 -12.30
C ARG A 726 -23.14 8.39 -12.12
N VAL A 727 -22.25 7.48 -12.50
CA VAL A 727 -20.83 7.78 -12.79
C VAL A 727 -20.62 7.72 -14.30
N THR A 728 -19.72 8.55 -14.85
CA THR A 728 -19.18 8.37 -16.20
C THR A 728 -17.66 8.50 -16.12
N THR A 729 -16.93 7.57 -16.72
CA THR A 729 -15.46 7.56 -16.76
C THR A 729 -14.98 7.16 -18.15
N VAL A 730 -13.77 7.60 -18.53
CA VAL A 730 -13.20 7.35 -19.86
C VAL A 730 -12.08 6.32 -19.76
N ARG A 731 -11.92 5.52 -20.81
CA ARG A 731 -10.74 4.68 -21.05
C ARG A 731 -10.17 4.96 -22.44
N THR A 732 -8.86 5.18 -22.50
CA THR A 732 -8.13 5.51 -23.73
C THR A 732 -7.48 4.23 -24.26
N ALA A 733 -8.12 3.61 -25.25
CA ALA A 733 -7.68 2.37 -25.88
C ALA A 733 -6.67 2.70 -27.00
N THR A 734 -5.46 2.12 -26.95
CA THR A 734 -4.39 2.37 -27.91
C THR A 734 -4.13 1.15 -28.79
N ASN A 735 -4.09 1.33 -30.10
CA ASN A 735 -3.78 0.26 -31.06
C ASN A 735 -2.28 0.02 -31.15
N VAL A 736 -1.86 -1.16 -30.72
CA VAL A 736 -0.46 -1.63 -30.71
C VAL A 736 -0.08 -2.46 -31.95
N THR A 737 -0.99 -2.63 -32.90
CA THR A 737 -0.74 -3.39 -34.14
C THR A 737 -0.32 -2.47 -35.29
N GLY A 738 0.39 -3.02 -36.28
CA GLY A 738 0.81 -2.31 -37.49
C GLY A 738 -0.32 -2.05 -38.51
N ARG A 739 -1.60 -2.22 -38.15
CA ARG A 739 -2.76 -2.07 -39.04
C ARG A 739 -3.95 -1.44 -38.30
N THR A 740 -4.90 -0.88 -39.03
CA THR A 740 -6.16 -0.43 -38.43
C THR A 740 -6.90 -1.60 -37.80
N VAL A 741 -7.45 -1.42 -36.60
CA VAL A 741 -8.32 -2.40 -35.93
C VAL A 741 -9.72 -1.83 -35.70
N THR A 742 -10.75 -2.66 -35.83
CA THR A 742 -12.14 -2.31 -35.54
C THR A 742 -12.75 -3.28 -34.51
N TYR A 743 -13.38 -2.70 -33.48
CA TYR A 743 -14.01 -3.41 -32.38
C TYR A 743 -15.44 -2.90 -32.14
N ARG A 744 -16.40 -3.80 -31.92
CA ARG A 744 -17.77 -3.49 -31.48
C ARG A 744 -17.84 -3.53 -29.96
N THR A 745 -18.39 -2.50 -29.32
CA THR A 745 -18.43 -2.41 -27.86
C THR A 745 -19.79 -2.83 -27.30
N ALA A 746 -19.82 -3.60 -26.23
CA ALA A 746 -21.02 -3.88 -25.45
C ALA A 746 -20.75 -3.74 -23.94
N ALA A 747 -21.81 -3.71 -23.14
CA ALA A 747 -21.72 -3.66 -21.68
C ALA A 747 -22.76 -4.60 -21.05
N THR A 748 -22.42 -5.14 -19.88
CA THR A 748 -23.25 -6.06 -19.08
C THR A 748 -23.29 -5.61 -17.62
N THR A 749 -24.34 -5.99 -16.89
CA THR A 749 -24.54 -5.66 -15.47
C THR A 749 -25.60 -6.55 -14.85
N ALA A 750 -25.54 -6.75 -13.54
CA ALA A 750 -26.64 -7.33 -12.78
C ALA A 750 -27.90 -6.41 -12.79
N ALA A 751 -29.07 -7.01 -12.62
CA ALA A 751 -30.36 -6.30 -12.55
C ALA A 751 -30.42 -5.31 -11.38
N GLY A 752 -31.07 -4.16 -11.59
CA GLY A 752 -31.11 -3.02 -10.68
C GLY A 752 -30.06 -1.92 -10.99
N ALA A 753 -29.24 -2.12 -12.02
CA ALA A 753 -28.28 -1.12 -12.49
C ALA A 753 -28.14 -1.16 -14.02
N THR A 754 -27.46 -0.17 -14.58
CA THR A 754 -27.14 -0.06 -16.01
C THR A 754 -25.68 0.34 -16.18
N VAL A 755 -24.88 -0.50 -16.84
CA VAL A 755 -23.57 -0.12 -17.38
C VAL A 755 -23.74 0.05 -18.88
N SER A 756 -23.16 1.11 -19.44
CA SER A 756 -23.23 1.46 -20.86
C SER A 756 -21.87 1.95 -21.34
N VAL A 757 -21.56 1.72 -22.61
CA VAL A 757 -20.29 2.10 -23.25
C VAL A 757 -20.55 2.77 -24.59
N LEU A 758 -19.78 3.81 -24.91
CA LEU A 758 -19.77 4.51 -26.19
C LEU A 758 -18.33 4.81 -26.64
N PRO A 759 -18.03 4.88 -27.95
CA PRO A 759 -18.93 4.63 -29.08
C PRO A 759 -19.19 3.13 -29.31
N ALA A 760 -20.38 2.78 -29.81
CA ALA A 760 -20.81 1.39 -30.05
C ALA A 760 -19.90 0.58 -31.02
N THR A 761 -19.03 1.27 -31.77
CA THR A 761 -17.97 0.67 -32.56
C THR A 761 -16.77 1.62 -32.55
N LEU A 762 -15.59 1.09 -32.27
CA LEU A 762 -14.32 1.78 -32.16
C LEU A 762 -13.42 1.33 -33.31
N THR A 763 -12.95 2.26 -34.15
CA THR A 763 -11.97 1.97 -35.21
C THR A 763 -10.73 2.82 -34.97
N VAL A 764 -9.57 2.17 -34.86
CA VAL A 764 -8.33 2.80 -34.37
C VAL A 764 -7.19 2.52 -35.34
N LEU A 765 -6.56 3.57 -35.84
CA LEU A 765 -5.40 3.50 -36.74
C LEU A 765 -4.13 2.99 -36.01
N PRO A 766 -3.10 2.47 -36.71
CA PRO A 766 -1.85 2.01 -36.09
C PRO A 766 -1.23 3.07 -35.18
N GLY A 767 -0.83 2.70 -33.96
CA GLY A 767 -0.17 3.61 -33.00
C GLY A 767 -1.03 4.82 -32.57
N ARG A 768 -2.33 4.81 -32.87
CA ARG A 768 -3.29 5.83 -32.39
C ARG A 768 -4.10 5.28 -31.22
N SER A 769 -4.76 6.20 -30.53
CA SER A 769 -5.69 5.89 -29.44
C SER A 769 -7.09 6.42 -29.75
N ALA A 770 -8.10 5.82 -29.12
CA ALA A 770 -9.48 6.28 -29.16
C ALA A 770 -10.15 6.06 -27.80
N GLU A 771 -11.21 6.82 -27.52
CA GLU A 771 -11.83 6.87 -26.20
C GLU A 771 -13.08 5.99 -26.08
N LEU A 772 -13.23 5.38 -24.91
CA LEU A 772 -14.39 4.61 -24.48
C LEU A 772 -15.01 5.30 -23.27
N SER A 773 -16.16 5.95 -23.45
CA SER A 773 -16.95 6.52 -22.36
C SER A 773 -17.80 5.44 -21.72
N ILE A 774 -17.45 5.02 -20.51
CA ILE A 774 -18.17 4.03 -19.70
C ILE A 774 -19.05 4.77 -18.69
N SER A 775 -20.38 4.61 -18.77
CA SER A 775 -21.32 5.17 -17.79
C SER A 775 -22.04 4.09 -17.01
N ILE A 776 -21.89 4.16 -15.68
CA ILE A 776 -22.58 3.34 -14.68
C ILE A 776 -23.76 4.15 -14.15
N ARG A 777 -24.93 3.55 -14.01
CA ARG A 777 -26.14 4.15 -13.41
C ARG A 777 -26.83 3.16 -12.48
N SER A 778 -27.31 3.61 -11.34
CA SER A 778 -28.20 2.81 -10.47
C SER A 778 -28.91 3.69 -9.44
N GLU A 779 -30.20 3.41 -9.23
CA GLU A 779 -31.03 3.92 -8.14
C GLU A 779 -31.43 2.79 -7.17
N ALA A 780 -30.69 1.67 -7.17
CA ALA A 780 -30.97 0.52 -6.32
C ALA A 780 -30.38 0.67 -4.91
N ALA A 781 -30.87 -0.16 -3.98
CA ALA A 781 -30.39 -0.22 -2.60
C ALA A 781 -28.86 -0.48 -2.53
N THR A 782 -28.19 0.17 -1.60
CA THR A 782 -26.73 0.10 -1.39
C THR A 782 -26.26 -1.33 -1.08
N ARG A 783 -25.66 -1.95 -2.09
CA ARG A 783 -24.91 -3.22 -2.02
C ARG A 783 -23.84 -3.24 -3.12
N GLN A 784 -23.01 -4.29 -3.13
CA GLN A 784 -22.10 -4.52 -4.26
C GLN A 784 -22.88 -4.90 -5.53
N PHE A 785 -22.44 -4.34 -6.66
CA PHE A 785 -22.85 -4.71 -8.01
C PHE A 785 -21.63 -5.03 -8.88
N PHE A 786 -21.86 -5.85 -9.90
CA PHE A 786 -20.87 -6.23 -10.91
C PHE A 786 -21.46 -6.13 -12.31
N GLY A 787 -20.57 -5.92 -13.27
CA GLY A 787 -20.81 -5.86 -14.69
C GLY A 787 -19.51 -5.93 -15.46
N GLY A 788 -19.56 -5.60 -16.75
CA GLY A 788 -18.39 -5.55 -17.61
C GLY A 788 -18.59 -4.70 -18.84
N VAL A 789 -17.49 -4.36 -19.50
CA VAL A 789 -17.46 -3.83 -20.86
C VAL A 789 -16.73 -4.84 -21.73
N THR A 790 -17.26 -5.17 -22.90
CA THR A 790 -16.62 -6.07 -23.86
C THR A 790 -16.39 -5.36 -25.19
N LEU A 791 -15.29 -5.72 -25.85
CA LEU A 791 -14.93 -5.28 -27.18
C LEU A 791 -14.77 -6.53 -28.06
N GLN A 792 -15.76 -6.77 -28.93
CA GLN A 792 -15.73 -7.87 -29.89
C GLN A 792 -15.03 -7.40 -31.18
N PRO A 793 -13.93 -8.04 -31.62
CA PRO A 793 -13.26 -7.68 -32.88
C PRO A 793 -14.22 -7.88 -34.07
N ALA A 794 -14.12 -7.00 -35.07
CA ALA A 794 -14.92 -7.09 -36.29
C ALA A 794 -14.53 -8.29 -37.17
N THR A 795 -13.25 -8.64 -37.18
CA THR A 795 -12.66 -9.80 -37.85
C THR A 795 -11.63 -10.47 -36.93
N PRO A 796 -11.31 -11.77 -37.10
CA PRO A 796 -10.23 -12.42 -36.33
C PRO A 796 -8.83 -11.79 -36.52
N ALA A 797 -8.64 -10.93 -37.52
CA ALA A 797 -7.39 -10.20 -37.70
C ALA A 797 -7.25 -9.05 -36.70
N ASP A 798 -8.35 -8.37 -36.32
CA ASP A 798 -8.32 -7.19 -35.42
C ASP A 798 -7.72 -7.50 -34.04
N GLY A 799 -7.81 -8.75 -33.60
CA GLY A 799 -7.28 -9.27 -32.34
C GLY A 799 -8.26 -10.26 -31.70
N PRO A 800 -8.03 -10.68 -30.45
CA PRO A 800 -9.02 -11.41 -29.65
C PRO A 800 -10.15 -10.46 -29.20
N ALA A 801 -11.25 -11.05 -28.71
CA ALA A 801 -12.21 -10.33 -27.89
C ALA A 801 -11.54 -9.84 -26.59
N LEU A 802 -11.87 -8.60 -26.20
CA LEU A 802 -11.33 -7.95 -25.01
C LEU A 802 -12.47 -7.69 -24.00
N HIS A 803 -12.18 -7.67 -22.71
CA HIS A 803 -13.13 -7.25 -21.68
C HIS A 803 -12.47 -6.46 -20.54
N LEU A 804 -13.27 -5.63 -19.87
CA LEU A 804 -12.89 -4.88 -18.68
C LEU A 804 -13.94 -5.15 -17.59
N PRO A 805 -13.58 -5.70 -16.41
CA PRO A 805 -14.52 -5.89 -15.31
C PRO A 805 -14.95 -4.54 -14.71
N VAL A 806 -16.22 -4.45 -14.30
CA VAL A 806 -16.82 -3.27 -13.69
C VAL A 806 -17.45 -3.65 -12.35
N ALA A 807 -17.02 -3.01 -11.27
CA ALA A 807 -17.55 -3.18 -9.91
C ALA A 807 -17.98 -1.84 -9.32
N PHE A 808 -19.10 -1.78 -8.60
CA PHE A 808 -19.59 -0.52 -8.03
C PHE A 808 -20.58 -0.70 -6.87
N VAL A 809 -20.78 0.38 -6.11
CA VAL A 809 -21.75 0.46 -5.00
C VAL A 809 -22.64 1.70 -5.17
N PRO A 810 -23.96 1.54 -5.40
CA PRO A 810 -24.91 2.65 -5.38
C PRO A 810 -25.01 3.25 -3.97
N ARG A 811 -24.55 4.49 -3.78
CA ARG A 811 -24.66 5.25 -2.52
C ARG A 811 -24.44 6.74 -2.76
N PRO A 812 -25.06 7.66 -1.98
CA PRO A 812 -24.90 9.10 -2.15
C PRO A 812 -23.44 9.59 -2.06
N GLY A 813 -23.18 10.73 -2.70
CA GLY A 813 -21.95 11.51 -2.52
C GLY A 813 -22.05 12.49 -1.33
N PRO A 814 -20.98 13.25 -1.04
CA PRO A 814 -20.93 14.20 0.09
C PRO A 814 -21.78 15.47 -0.15
N VAL A 815 -22.05 15.83 -1.41
CA VAL A 815 -23.12 16.77 -1.78
C VAL A 815 -24.34 15.93 -2.16
N THR A 816 -25.46 16.18 -1.51
CA THR A 816 -26.69 15.38 -1.66
C THR A 816 -27.82 16.19 -2.29
N VAL A 817 -28.78 15.50 -2.90
CA VAL A 817 -30.06 16.08 -3.32
C VAL A 817 -31.21 15.17 -2.87
N THR A 818 -32.32 15.78 -2.45
CA THR A 818 -33.58 15.11 -2.11
C THR A 818 -34.71 15.70 -2.96
N SER A 819 -35.72 14.89 -3.27
CA SER A 819 -36.93 15.32 -3.98
C SER A 819 -38.16 14.65 -3.38
N THR A 820 -39.16 15.44 -3.00
CA THR A 820 -40.41 14.97 -2.37
C THR A 820 -41.61 15.70 -2.97
N CYS A 821 -42.57 14.96 -3.51
CA CYS A 821 -43.83 15.50 -4.04
C CYS A 821 -44.97 15.29 -3.04
N THR A 822 -45.83 16.29 -2.84
CA THR A 822 -46.95 16.19 -1.90
C THR A 822 -48.20 16.91 -2.44
N PRO A 823 -49.36 16.23 -2.50
CA PRO A 823 -49.56 14.79 -2.25
C PRO A 823 -48.97 13.90 -3.37
N GLU A 824 -48.58 12.68 -3.04
CA GLU A 824 -48.07 11.69 -4.03
C GLU A 824 -49.19 11.14 -4.96
N GLN A 825 -50.45 11.43 -4.66
CA GLN A 825 -51.60 11.03 -5.46
C GLN A 825 -52.51 12.24 -5.71
N ILE A 826 -52.82 12.50 -6.98
CA ILE A 826 -53.61 13.66 -7.44
C ILE A 826 -54.68 13.21 -8.43
N ALA A 827 -55.76 13.97 -8.55
CA ALA A 827 -56.72 13.78 -9.64
C ALA A 827 -56.21 14.38 -10.95
N VAL A 828 -56.72 13.92 -12.10
CA VAL A 828 -56.54 14.61 -13.39
C VAL A 828 -56.96 16.09 -13.26
N LYS A 829 -56.10 16.99 -13.75
CA LYS A 829 -56.12 18.48 -13.62
C LYS A 829 -55.78 19.05 -12.23
N ALA A 830 -55.62 18.23 -11.19
CA ALA A 830 -55.09 18.67 -9.90
C ALA A 830 -53.55 18.71 -9.88
N THR A 831 -52.98 19.17 -8.76
CA THR A 831 -51.56 19.50 -8.62
C THR A 831 -50.90 18.84 -7.41
N SER A 832 -49.61 18.55 -7.54
CA SER A 832 -48.71 18.15 -6.45
C SER A 832 -47.55 19.14 -6.36
N LEU A 833 -47.12 19.48 -5.14
CA LEU A 833 -45.97 20.34 -4.91
C LEU A 833 -44.72 19.47 -4.72
N CYS A 834 -43.84 19.46 -5.71
CA CYS A 834 -42.55 18.78 -5.66
C CYS A 834 -41.47 19.74 -5.16
N THR A 835 -40.95 19.48 -3.96
CA THR A 835 -39.85 20.23 -3.36
C THR A 835 -38.54 19.48 -3.59
N VAL A 836 -37.56 20.17 -4.17
CA VAL A 836 -36.22 19.65 -4.45
C VAL A 836 -35.23 20.45 -3.62
N THR A 837 -34.35 19.78 -2.87
CA THR A 837 -33.31 20.43 -2.06
C THR A 837 -31.98 19.76 -2.29
N ALA A 838 -30.98 20.51 -2.73
CA ALA A 838 -29.57 20.10 -2.64
C ALA A 838 -28.96 20.63 -1.35
N SER A 839 -28.05 19.87 -0.73
CA SER A 839 -27.36 20.23 0.52
C SER A 839 -25.88 19.85 0.46
N ASN A 840 -25.01 20.79 0.84
CA ASN A 840 -23.57 20.61 0.88
C ASN A 840 -23.12 20.25 2.30
N ALA A 841 -22.63 19.03 2.51
CA ALA A 841 -22.09 18.58 3.79
C ALA A 841 -20.55 18.73 3.89
N THR A 842 -19.93 19.54 3.01
CA THR A 842 -18.47 19.77 3.00
C THR A 842 -18.13 21.22 3.39
N TYR A 843 -16.88 21.44 3.77
CA TYR A 843 -16.30 22.78 4.02
C TYR A 843 -15.99 23.57 2.75
N GLN A 844 -16.04 22.94 1.57
CA GLN A 844 -15.73 23.59 0.29
C GLN A 844 -17.04 24.02 -0.39
N PRO A 845 -17.12 25.23 -0.98
CA PRO A 845 -18.32 25.66 -1.69
C PRO A 845 -18.63 24.73 -2.87
N ALA A 846 -19.77 24.06 -2.83
CA ALA A 846 -20.25 23.23 -3.91
C ALA A 846 -21.02 24.12 -4.90
N THR A 847 -20.63 24.11 -6.16
CA THR A 847 -21.54 24.55 -7.23
C THR A 847 -22.32 23.34 -7.70
N VAL A 848 -23.63 23.49 -7.88
CA VAL A 848 -24.49 22.45 -8.45
C VAL A 848 -25.27 22.96 -9.65
N ASP A 849 -25.40 22.10 -10.66
CA ASP A 849 -26.38 22.23 -11.72
C ASP A 849 -27.46 21.17 -11.52
N MET A 850 -28.71 21.58 -11.37
CA MET A 850 -29.85 20.69 -11.18
C MET A 850 -30.86 20.75 -12.33
N THR A 851 -31.35 19.58 -12.75
CA THR A 851 -32.38 19.43 -13.77
C THR A 851 -33.44 18.44 -13.30
N THR A 852 -34.68 18.90 -13.12
CA THR A 852 -35.85 18.05 -12.94
C THR A 852 -36.52 17.78 -14.29
N THR A 853 -36.74 16.52 -14.61
CA THR A 853 -37.54 16.08 -15.77
C THR A 853 -38.81 15.38 -15.31
N LEU A 854 -39.96 15.73 -15.92
CA LEU A 854 -41.29 15.18 -15.62
C LEU A 854 -41.71 14.13 -16.67
N SER A 855 -42.40 13.06 -16.26
CA SER A 855 -42.91 12.02 -17.16
C SER A 855 -44.40 11.75 -17.03
N ASN A 856 -44.96 11.01 -17.99
CA ASN A 856 -46.28 10.36 -17.98
C ASN A 856 -47.43 11.19 -17.38
N GLY A 857 -47.97 12.13 -18.16
CA GLY A 857 -49.14 12.89 -17.71
C GLY A 857 -48.85 13.92 -16.62
N LEU A 858 -47.57 14.27 -16.37
CA LEU A 858 -47.20 15.42 -15.55
C LEU A 858 -46.67 16.57 -16.42
N THR A 859 -47.10 17.80 -16.11
CA THR A 859 -46.55 19.04 -16.65
C THR A 859 -46.25 20.03 -15.53
N ALA A 860 -45.24 20.89 -15.70
CA ALA A 860 -44.94 21.98 -14.79
C ALA A 860 -45.95 23.12 -14.99
N GLU A 861 -46.72 23.45 -13.97
CA GLU A 861 -47.65 24.59 -13.98
C GLU A 861 -47.00 25.87 -13.40
N SER A 862 -46.08 25.71 -12.46
CA SER A 862 -45.22 26.77 -11.95
C SER A 862 -43.95 26.20 -11.30
N ALA A 863 -42.89 26.99 -11.23
CA ALA A 863 -41.69 26.69 -10.45
C ALA A 863 -41.24 27.93 -9.68
N THR A 864 -40.71 27.72 -8.47
CA THR A 864 -40.17 28.76 -7.59
C THR A 864 -38.73 28.41 -7.23
N GLY A 865 -37.78 29.31 -7.52
CA GLY A 865 -36.34 29.06 -7.32
C GLY A 865 -35.64 28.29 -8.44
N ALA A 866 -36.35 27.93 -9.53
CA ALA A 866 -35.81 27.30 -10.72
C ALA A 866 -36.58 27.75 -11.97
N MET A 867 -35.98 27.63 -13.16
CA MET A 867 -36.58 28.01 -14.43
C MET A 867 -37.26 26.82 -15.10
N ILE A 868 -38.54 26.96 -15.47
CA ILE A 868 -39.19 26.06 -16.43
C ILE A 868 -38.58 26.35 -17.81
N VAL A 869 -37.90 25.37 -18.40
CA VAL A 869 -37.33 25.44 -19.76
C VAL A 869 -38.41 25.06 -20.78
N ASP A 870 -39.16 24.00 -20.48
CA ASP A 870 -40.36 23.57 -21.17
C ASP A 870 -41.31 22.87 -20.18
N PRO A 871 -42.57 22.55 -20.54
CA PRO A 871 -43.54 21.95 -19.61
C PRO A 871 -43.14 20.63 -18.95
N HIS A 872 -42.04 19.99 -19.36
CA HIS A 872 -41.50 18.77 -18.77
C HIS A 872 -40.06 18.92 -18.23
N GLN A 873 -39.39 20.05 -18.41
CA GLN A 873 -38.00 20.29 -17.94
C GLN A 873 -37.86 21.57 -17.13
N ILE A 874 -37.33 21.44 -15.91
CA ILE A 874 -37.07 22.53 -14.96
C ILE A 874 -35.59 22.51 -14.58
N GLU A 875 -34.94 23.66 -14.58
CA GLU A 875 -33.49 23.78 -14.31
C GLU A 875 -33.17 24.86 -13.27
N LEU A 876 -32.21 24.52 -12.40
CA LEU A 876 -31.49 25.47 -11.56
C LEU A 876 -30.00 25.32 -11.88
N ARG A 877 -29.43 26.31 -12.57
CA ARG A 877 -28.03 26.29 -13.02
C ARG A 877 -27.11 27.05 -12.07
N GLN A 878 -25.87 26.56 -11.94
CA GLN A 878 -24.76 27.19 -11.24
C GLN A 878 -25.11 27.67 -9.83
N ALA A 879 -25.98 26.93 -9.14
CA ALA A 879 -26.39 27.26 -7.79
C ALA A 879 -25.22 27.00 -6.83
N LYS A 880 -24.76 28.06 -6.19
CA LYS A 880 -23.68 28.00 -5.20
C LYS A 880 -24.30 27.63 -3.86
N LEU A 881 -23.95 26.45 -3.37
CA LEU A 881 -24.17 26.04 -1.99
C LEU A 881 -22.87 26.40 -1.26
N PRO A 882 -22.88 27.41 -0.37
CA PRO A 882 -21.78 27.64 0.56
C PRO A 882 -21.24 26.34 1.16
N GLY A 883 -19.93 26.26 1.38
CA GLY A 883 -19.40 25.27 2.30
C GLY A 883 -20.01 25.48 3.69
N MET A 884 -19.89 24.49 4.57
CA MET A 884 -19.95 24.75 6.00
C MET A 884 -18.93 25.86 6.30
N VAL A 885 -19.38 27.01 6.80
CA VAL A 885 -18.50 28.13 7.17
C VAL A 885 -18.22 27.99 8.66
N PRO A 886 -17.03 27.57 9.09
CA PRO A 886 -16.72 27.47 10.51
C PRO A 886 -16.65 28.86 11.13
N GLY A 887 -16.81 28.93 12.46
CA GLY A 887 -16.78 30.20 13.19
C GLY A 887 -15.53 31.01 12.85
N THR A 888 -15.71 32.27 12.44
CA THR A 888 -14.62 33.15 12.01
C THR A 888 -14.07 33.90 13.22
N PRO A 889 -12.79 33.71 13.60
CA PRO A 889 -12.16 34.47 14.68
C PRO A 889 -11.83 35.89 14.23
N SER A 890 -11.76 36.80 15.20
CA SER A 890 -11.45 38.22 15.03
C SER A 890 -10.66 38.74 16.22
N LEU A 891 -9.72 39.66 15.98
CA LEU A 891 -8.80 40.19 16.97
C LEU A 891 -9.24 41.57 17.47
N GLY A 892 -9.15 41.79 18.78
CA GLY A 892 -9.43 43.08 19.40
C GLY A 892 -8.52 43.36 20.60
N ALA A 893 -8.21 44.62 20.88
CA ALA A 893 -7.39 44.99 22.03
C ALA A 893 -8.08 44.62 23.36
N GLY A 894 -7.40 43.87 24.22
CA GLY A 894 -7.94 43.45 25.52
C GLY A 894 -7.11 42.34 26.17
N GLN A 895 -7.22 42.23 27.49
CA GLN A 895 -6.46 41.28 28.31
C GLN A 895 -7.41 40.32 29.04
N ILE A 896 -6.97 39.09 29.27
CA ILE A 896 -7.62 38.14 30.19
C ILE A 896 -6.96 38.28 31.58
N PHE A 897 -5.66 37.98 31.67
CA PHE A 897 -4.87 38.08 32.91
C PHE A 897 -3.59 38.91 32.77
N GLY A 898 -3.30 39.48 31.60
CA GLY A 898 -1.95 39.97 31.27
C GLY A 898 -0.98 38.81 31.00
N TYR A 899 0.25 39.13 30.60
CA TYR A 899 1.34 38.14 30.54
C TYR A 899 1.73 37.67 31.96
N GLN A 900 1.69 36.36 32.20
CA GLN A 900 1.98 35.76 33.51
C GLN A 900 3.09 34.70 33.38
N PRO A 901 4.35 34.96 33.78
CA PRO A 901 5.47 34.04 33.51
C PRO A 901 5.22 32.63 34.09
N LEU A 902 5.09 31.62 33.23
CA LEU A 902 4.59 30.30 33.67
C LEU A 902 5.59 29.57 34.59
N ASP A 903 6.89 29.89 34.53
CA ASP A 903 7.91 29.41 35.47
C ASP A 903 7.63 29.82 36.93
N ARG A 904 6.91 30.93 37.17
CA ARG A 904 6.52 31.37 38.52
C ARG A 904 5.44 30.51 39.16
N PHE A 905 4.64 29.81 38.36
CA PHE A 905 3.65 28.83 38.82
C PHE A 905 4.26 27.42 38.96
N GLY A 906 5.54 27.26 38.65
CA GLY A 906 6.22 25.96 38.61
C GLY A 906 5.78 25.10 37.42
N ILE A 907 5.33 25.70 36.31
CA ILE A 907 5.14 25.00 35.04
C ILE A 907 6.52 24.77 34.40
N GLY A 908 6.74 23.58 33.84
CA GLY A 908 8.00 23.21 33.20
C GLY A 908 8.26 23.93 31.88
N VAL A 909 9.51 23.83 31.39
CA VAL A 909 9.86 24.22 30.02
C VAL A 909 10.05 22.97 29.17
N ASP A 910 9.26 22.86 28.12
CA ASP A 910 9.35 21.85 27.07
C ASP A 910 10.26 22.36 25.94
N PRO A 911 11.40 21.70 25.66
CA PRO A 911 12.20 22.02 24.48
C PRO A 911 11.42 21.76 23.19
N ILE A 912 11.62 22.60 22.19
CA ILE A 912 11.05 22.47 20.84
C ILE A 912 12.18 22.69 19.82
N GLY A 913 12.11 22.02 18.68
CA GLY A 913 13.10 22.13 17.61
C GLY A 913 12.83 23.26 16.61
N ASP A 914 13.54 23.18 15.49
CA ASP A 914 13.22 23.84 14.22
C ASP A 914 12.13 23.03 13.50
N GLU A 915 11.10 23.71 13.00
CA GLU A 915 9.94 23.11 12.29
C GLU A 915 9.26 21.92 13.00
N GLU A 916 9.19 21.96 14.34
CA GLU A 916 8.45 21.00 15.18
C GLU A 916 7.08 21.53 15.62
N ILE A 917 6.08 20.65 15.72
CA ILE A 917 4.83 20.84 16.48
C ILE A 917 4.75 19.87 17.67
N VAL A 918 4.37 20.38 18.84
CA VAL A 918 4.24 19.65 20.11
C VAL A 918 2.78 19.61 20.54
N ASN A 919 2.18 18.42 20.57
CA ASN A 919 0.78 18.24 20.95
C ASN A 919 0.63 17.98 22.45
N PHE A 920 -0.42 18.54 23.06
CA PHE A 920 -0.80 18.34 24.46
C PHE A 920 -2.29 17.97 24.57
N ASP A 921 -2.63 16.94 25.34
CA ASP A 921 -4.02 16.60 25.67
C ASP A 921 -4.52 17.45 26.85
N LEU A 922 -5.77 17.92 26.76
CA LEU A 922 -6.40 18.79 27.75
C LEU A 922 -7.29 17.97 28.71
N PRO A 923 -7.20 18.20 30.04
CA PRO A 923 -7.99 17.46 31.03
C PRO A 923 -9.50 17.76 30.94
N THR A 924 -9.86 18.90 30.35
CA THR A 924 -11.22 19.34 30.05
C THR A 924 -11.17 20.03 28.69
N PRO A 925 -12.13 19.82 27.77
CA PRO A 925 -12.09 20.44 26.45
C PRO A 925 -12.09 21.97 26.54
N THR A 926 -11.31 22.60 25.66
CA THR A 926 -11.53 24.00 25.27
C THR A 926 -12.56 24.06 24.14
N VAL A 927 -13.08 25.24 23.85
CA VAL A 927 -13.97 25.47 22.70
C VAL A 927 -13.31 26.48 21.77
N TYR A 928 -13.31 26.16 20.47
CA TYR A 928 -12.87 27.06 19.41
C TYR A 928 -13.74 26.88 18.16
N GLY A 929 -14.15 27.97 17.51
CA GLY A 929 -15.06 27.90 16.35
C GLY A 929 -16.43 27.28 16.67
N GLY A 930 -16.82 27.23 17.95
CA GLY A 930 -17.97 26.47 18.44
C GLY A 930 -17.82 24.94 18.39
N GLN A 931 -16.61 24.38 18.40
CA GLN A 931 -16.32 22.95 18.52
C GLN A 931 -15.52 22.64 19.80
N GLU A 932 -15.79 21.50 20.45
CA GLU A 932 -14.98 21.03 21.59
C GLU A 932 -13.67 20.40 21.14
N HIS A 933 -12.54 20.91 21.64
CA HIS A 933 -11.22 20.37 21.38
C HIS A 933 -10.57 19.87 22.67
N ARG A 934 -10.16 18.60 22.68
CA ARG A 934 -9.46 17.94 23.80
C ARG A 934 -7.93 17.91 23.66
N ARG A 935 -7.39 18.59 22.65
CA ARG A 935 -5.97 18.64 22.33
C ARG A 935 -5.64 19.98 21.68
N ILE A 936 -4.40 20.42 21.85
CA ILE A 936 -3.77 21.52 21.09
C ILE A 936 -2.42 21.06 20.57
N GLY A 937 -2.00 21.56 19.42
CA GLY A 937 -0.62 21.55 18.95
C GLY A 937 0.03 22.91 19.21
N VAL A 938 1.30 22.94 19.59
CA VAL A 938 2.11 24.14 19.83
C VAL A 938 3.30 24.10 18.88
N THR A 939 3.42 25.05 17.96
CA THR A 939 4.51 25.06 16.98
C THR A 939 5.73 25.83 17.46
N SER A 940 6.89 25.40 16.96
CA SER A 940 8.15 26.13 16.96
C SER A 940 7.95 27.54 16.41
N ASN A 941 7.34 27.64 15.24
CA ASN A 941 7.02 28.90 14.56
C ASN A 941 5.96 29.80 15.24
N GLY A 942 5.58 29.57 16.50
CA GLY A 942 4.91 30.59 17.33
C GLY A 942 3.38 30.63 17.27
N TYR A 943 2.74 29.52 16.90
CA TYR A 943 1.29 29.40 16.84
C TYR A 943 0.75 28.10 17.46
N LEU A 944 -0.56 28.06 17.72
CA LEU A 944 -1.29 26.85 18.09
C LEU A 944 -2.05 26.29 16.89
N VAL A 945 -2.22 24.97 16.88
CA VAL A 945 -3.18 24.25 16.02
C VAL A 945 -4.24 23.64 16.94
N VAL A 946 -5.44 24.21 16.97
CA VAL A 946 -6.48 23.81 17.93
C VAL A 946 -7.12 22.49 17.50
N GLY A 947 -7.19 21.52 18.42
CA GLY A 947 -7.49 20.11 18.10
C GLY A 947 -6.24 19.23 18.02
N GLY A 948 -5.05 19.82 17.96
CA GLY A 948 -3.81 19.11 17.64
C GLY A 948 -3.51 19.13 16.15
N GLY A 949 -2.23 18.95 15.81
CA GLY A 949 -1.74 18.99 14.43
C GLY A 949 -0.63 17.97 14.15
N ASP A 950 -0.41 17.73 12.86
CA ASP A 950 0.58 16.80 12.31
C ASP A 950 1.70 17.51 11.53
N GLU A 951 2.60 16.75 10.92
CA GLU A 951 3.73 17.26 10.13
C GLU A 951 3.35 18.25 9.01
N GLN A 952 2.09 18.24 8.54
CA GLN A 952 1.60 19.15 7.49
C GLN A 952 1.06 20.47 8.05
N ASP A 953 0.88 20.59 9.37
CA ASP A 953 0.51 21.85 10.02
C ASP A 953 1.74 22.66 10.47
N VAL A 954 2.96 22.20 10.19
CA VAL A 954 4.19 22.95 10.46
C VAL A 954 4.67 23.59 9.16
N VAL A 955 4.42 24.88 9.01
CA VAL A 955 4.77 25.64 7.79
C VAL A 955 5.97 26.53 8.05
N CYS A 956 7.01 26.26 7.24
CA CYS A 956 8.29 26.92 7.23
C CYS A 956 8.38 27.98 6.13
N CYS A 957 9.10 29.07 6.38
CA CYS A 957 9.66 30.02 5.40
C CYS A 957 8.70 30.79 4.45
N GLU A 958 7.52 30.28 4.09
CA GLU A 958 6.51 30.94 3.24
C GLU A 958 5.26 31.27 4.07
N PHE A 959 5.28 32.44 4.71
CA PHE A 959 4.21 32.92 5.57
C PHE A 959 3.09 33.56 4.73
N GLY A 960 1.93 32.91 4.68
CA GLY A 960 0.70 33.48 4.13
C GLY A 960 0.06 34.50 5.08
N THR A 961 -0.86 35.30 4.57
CA THR A 961 -1.78 36.10 5.41
C THR A 961 -2.88 35.21 5.96
N LEU A 962 -3.27 35.39 7.22
CA LEU A 962 -4.48 34.78 7.77
C LEU A 962 -5.72 35.56 7.30
N PRO A 963 -6.81 34.89 6.89
CA PRO A 963 -6.98 33.43 6.77
C PRO A 963 -6.37 32.84 5.48
N ASN A 964 -5.84 31.62 5.57
CA ASN A 964 -5.22 30.88 4.47
C ASN A 964 -5.78 29.44 4.37
N PRO A 965 -6.48 29.06 3.29
CA PRO A 965 -7.05 27.70 3.16
C PRO A 965 -6.04 26.55 3.04
N ALA A 966 -4.75 26.83 2.91
CA ALA A 966 -3.68 25.83 2.92
C ALA A 966 -3.18 25.61 4.36
N ARG A 967 -3.01 24.33 4.76
CA ARG A 967 -2.57 23.94 6.13
C ARG A 967 -1.32 24.73 6.56
N PRO A 968 -1.16 25.08 7.85
CA PRO A 968 -2.04 24.77 8.98
C PRO A 968 -3.43 25.39 8.88
N ASN A 969 -4.39 24.83 9.62
CA ASN A 969 -5.74 25.36 9.77
C ASN A 969 -6.14 25.29 11.25
N ASN A 970 -7.22 25.96 11.66
CA ASN A 970 -7.63 26.08 13.07
C ASN A 970 -6.55 26.76 13.96
N VAL A 971 -5.89 27.78 13.39
CA VAL A 971 -4.70 28.40 13.96
C VAL A 971 -5.03 29.50 14.96
N LEU A 972 -4.23 29.58 16.03
CA LEU A 972 -4.12 30.76 16.89
C LEU A 972 -2.66 31.22 16.91
N ALA A 973 -2.35 32.35 16.27
CA ALA A 973 -0.99 32.85 16.08
C ALA A 973 -0.72 34.11 16.93
N PRO A 974 -0.28 33.98 18.19
CA PRO A 974 0.18 35.13 18.97
C PRO A 974 1.44 35.79 18.40
N PHE A 975 2.35 35.04 17.76
CA PHE A 975 3.51 35.58 17.04
C PHE A 975 4.06 34.55 16.05
N TRP A 976 3.38 34.35 14.91
CA TRP A 976 3.84 33.41 13.89
C TRP A 976 4.94 34.03 13.03
N THR A 977 6.15 33.49 13.12
CA THR A 977 7.27 33.76 12.20
C THR A 977 8.23 32.56 12.19
N ASP A 978 9.34 32.68 11.47
CA ASP A 978 10.43 31.70 11.37
C ASP A 978 11.19 31.66 12.72
N LEU A 979 10.78 30.80 13.65
CA LEU A 979 11.28 30.71 15.02
C LEU A 979 11.94 29.35 15.29
N ASP A 980 13.22 29.39 15.64
CA ASP A 980 14.01 28.23 16.03
C ASP A 980 14.03 28.08 17.56
N GLY A 981 13.63 26.89 18.04
CA GLY A 981 13.78 26.51 19.44
C GLY A 981 15.17 25.99 19.80
N ALA A 982 16.01 25.63 18.82
CA ALA A 982 17.38 25.21 19.05
C ALA A 982 18.22 26.38 19.61
N GLY A 983 18.74 26.19 20.83
CA GLY A 983 19.48 27.24 21.53
C GLY A 983 18.58 28.32 22.16
N ALA A 984 17.26 28.12 22.20
CA ALA A 984 16.33 28.90 23.00
C ALA A 984 15.84 28.08 24.22
N PRO A 985 15.18 28.72 25.22
CA PRO A 985 14.58 27.99 26.34
C PRO A 985 13.54 26.93 25.93
N GLY A 986 12.63 27.24 25.01
CA GLY A 986 11.54 26.35 24.57
C GLY A 986 10.14 26.95 24.77
N VAL A 987 9.15 26.08 24.96
CA VAL A 987 7.75 26.46 25.26
C VAL A 987 7.36 26.01 26.68
N LEU A 988 6.32 26.60 27.26
CA LEU A 988 5.73 26.19 28.54
C LEU A 988 4.22 26.02 28.35
N ALA A 989 3.64 24.90 28.78
CA ALA A 989 2.20 24.66 28.67
C ALA A 989 1.65 24.11 30.00
N GLY A 990 0.53 24.68 30.47
CA GLY A 990 -0.06 24.29 31.74
C GLY A 990 -1.52 24.70 31.89
N VAL A 991 -2.14 24.20 32.96
CA VAL A 991 -3.51 24.57 33.35
C VAL A 991 -3.48 25.33 34.66
N LEU A 992 -4.10 26.52 34.64
CA LEU A 992 -4.28 27.38 35.80
C LEU A 992 -5.78 27.51 36.11
N SER A 993 -6.16 27.58 37.38
CA SER A 993 -7.49 28.06 37.79
C SER A 993 -7.42 29.50 38.29
N ALA A 994 -8.48 30.26 38.03
CA ALA A 994 -8.70 31.59 38.57
C ALA A 994 -9.58 31.57 39.83
N ALA A 995 -9.71 32.71 40.50
CA ALA A 995 -10.40 32.82 41.79
C ALA A 995 -11.92 32.61 41.72
N ASP A 996 -12.52 32.67 40.54
CA ASP A 996 -13.93 32.36 40.27
C ASP A 996 -14.19 30.85 40.06
N GLY A 997 -13.13 30.03 40.02
CA GLY A 997 -13.20 28.60 39.72
C GLY A 997 -13.13 28.26 38.23
N SER A 998 -12.99 29.24 37.34
CA SER A 998 -12.72 28.98 35.92
C SER A 998 -11.32 28.37 35.73
N SER A 999 -11.16 27.55 34.69
CA SER A 999 -9.95 26.80 34.37
C SER A 999 -9.45 27.17 32.98
N TRP A 1000 -8.14 27.35 32.84
CA TRP A 1000 -7.51 27.97 31.68
C TRP A 1000 -6.27 27.22 31.25
N LEU A 1001 -6.19 26.93 29.95
CA LEU A 1001 -4.94 26.63 29.28
C LEU A 1001 -4.13 27.93 29.16
N ALA A 1002 -2.85 27.87 29.51
CA ALA A 1002 -1.86 28.87 29.18
C ALA A 1002 -0.68 28.22 28.46
N VAL A 1003 -0.28 28.81 27.33
CA VAL A 1003 0.92 28.44 26.56
C VAL A 1003 1.83 29.67 26.45
N GLU A 1004 3.13 29.50 26.69
CA GLU A 1004 4.15 30.53 26.57
C GLU A 1004 5.29 30.05 25.66
N TRP A 1005 5.73 30.90 24.75
CA TRP A 1005 6.91 30.66 23.91
C TRP A 1005 8.09 31.50 24.41
N ARG A 1006 9.29 30.93 24.37
CA ARG A 1006 10.57 31.59 24.65
C ARG A 1006 11.59 31.08 23.63
N LEU A 1007 11.45 31.55 22.38
CA LEU A 1007 12.16 31.01 21.19
C LEU A 1007 13.00 32.08 20.49
N ASN A 1008 13.96 31.68 19.66
CA ASN A 1008 14.80 32.61 18.89
C ASN A 1008 14.26 32.79 17.47
N VAL A 1009 14.46 33.94 16.85
CA VAL A 1009 14.23 34.08 15.39
C VAL A 1009 15.28 33.26 14.63
N TYR A 1010 14.85 32.43 13.67
CA TYR A 1010 15.69 31.46 12.96
C TYR A 1010 16.96 32.08 12.38
N GLY A 1011 18.11 31.46 12.68
CA GLY A 1011 19.44 31.93 12.28
C GLY A 1011 20.00 33.07 13.13
N THR A 1012 19.36 33.40 14.26
CA THR A 1012 19.78 34.49 15.17
C THR A 1012 19.74 34.06 16.64
N THR A 1013 20.24 34.91 17.54
CA THR A 1013 20.03 34.79 19.00
C THR A 1013 18.96 35.79 19.51
N SER A 1014 18.08 36.28 18.63
CA SER A 1014 17.08 37.29 18.96
C SER A 1014 15.81 36.62 19.50
N GLN A 1015 15.69 36.54 20.83
CA GLN A 1015 14.57 35.89 21.51
C GLN A 1015 13.24 36.66 21.34
N ARG A 1016 12.13 35.92 21.31
CA ARG A 1016 10.75 36.41 21.40
C ARG A 1016 10.03 35.69 22.53
N VAL A 1017 9.21 36.43 23.28
CA VAL A 1017 8.44 35.93 24.43
C VAL A 1017 7.01 36.43 24.33
N PHE A 1018 6.06 35.51 24.34
CA PHE A 1018 4.63 35.77 24.14
C PHE A 1018 3.80 34.59 24.64
N GLN A 1019 2.50 34.81 24.86
CA GLN A 1019 1.57 33.82 25.40
C GLN A 1019 0.27 33.73 24.60
N ALA A 1020 -0.37 32.55 24.67
CA ALA A 1020 -1.75 32.32 24.27
C ALA A 1020 -2.51 31.64 25.42
N TRP A 1021 -3.74 32.08 25.64
CA TRP A 1021 -4.64 31.64 26.70
C TRP A 1021 -5.95 31.15 26.10
N MET A 1022 -6.51 30.06 26.63
CA MET A 1022 -7.82 29.54 26.23
C MET A 1022 -8.59 29.02 27.45
N ARG A 1023 -9.88 29.35 27.56
CA ARG A 1023 -10.75 28.81 28.62
C ARG A 1023 -11.04 27.33 28.40
N LEU A 1024 -11.13 26.58 29.49
CA LEU A 1024 -11.56 25.18 29.50
C LEU A 1024 -12.97 25.06 30.09
N GLY A 1025 -13.77 24.14 29.57
CA GLY A 1025 -15.12 23.86 30.07
C GLY A 1025 -16.25 24.56 29.31
N GLY A 1026 -16.35 24.29 28.00
CA GLY A 1026 -17.57 24.58 27.21
C GLY A 1026 -17.84 26.06 26.86
N THR A 1027 -16.97 26.98 27.26
CA THR A 1027 -17.06 28.42 26.91
C THR A 1027 -15.81 28.83 26.15
N GLU A 1028 -15.99 29.53 25.02
CA GLU A 1028 -14.93 30.01 24.13
C GLU A 1028 -14.49 31.43 24.55
N GLU A 1029 -13.36 31.52 25.25
CA GLU A 1029 -12.67 32.76 25.61
C GLU A 1029 -11.17 32.56 25.38
N ILE A 1030 -10.57 33.40 24.53
CA ILE A 1030 -9.21 33.22 24.00
C ILE A 1030 -8.50 34.58 23.95
N GLY A 1031 -7.20 34.60 24.23
CA GLY A 1031 -6.40 35.82 24.11
C GLY A 1031 -4.89 35.59 24.03
N PHE A 1032 -4.19 36.56 23.47
CA PHE A 1032 -2.73 36.61 23.34
C PHE A 1032 -2.17 37.68 24.28
N ALA A 1033 -1.09 37.36 25.00
CA ALA A 1033 -0.55 38.22 26.04
C ALA A 1033 0.97 38.41 25.93
N TYR A 1034 1.45 39.62 26.21
CA TYR A 1034 2.85 40.02 25.96
C TYR A 1034 3.49 40.71 27.17
N PRO A 1035 4.80 40.56 27.40
CA PRO A 1035 5.47 41.26 28.49
C PRO A 1035 5.41 42.78 28.29
N ALA A 1036 4.82 43.51 29.25
CA ALA A 1036 4.63 44.96 29.12
C ALA A 1036 5.95 45.76 29.07
N ASP A 1037 7.06 45.20 29.53
CA ASP A 1037 8.42 45.74 29.44
C ASP A 1037 9.24 45.18 28.25
N ALA A 1038 8.69 44.23 27.49
CA ALA A 1038 9.33 43.61 26.32
C ALA A 1038 8.30 43.18 25.26
N LEU A 1039 7.53 44.15 24.74
CA LEU A 1039 6.58 43.94 23.64
C LEU A 1039 7.27 43.39 22.38
N PRO A 1040 6.55 42.65 21.50
CA PRO A 1040 7.16 42.02 20.33
C PRO A 1040 7.74 43.04 19.34
N ALA A 1041 9.02 42.85 18.99
CA ALA A 1041 9.73 43.66 18.01
C ALA A 1041 9.92 42.90 16.68
N ASP A 1042 10.11 43.66 15.59
CA ASP A 1042 10.35 43.15 14.23
C ASP A 1042 11.41 42.02 14.23
N PRO A 1043 11.11 40.81 13.72
CA PRO A 1043 12.08 39.72 13.63
C PRO A 1043 13.05 39.87 12.44
N GLY A 1044 12.87 40.85 11.55
CA GLY A 1044 13.61 40.96 10.29
C GLY A 1044 13.17 39.94 9.23
N LYS A 1045 11.95 39.40 9.40
CA LYS A 1045 11.32 38.34 8.60
C LYS A 1045 9.81 38.60 8.55
N PRO A 1046 9.05 37.98 7.62
CA PRO A 1046 7.59 38.06 7.66
C PRO A 1046 7.05 37.52 8.98
N VAL A 1047 6.04 38.18 9.53
CA VAL A 1047 5.44 37.85 10.83
C VAL A 1047 3.94 38.10 10.79
N VAL A 1048 3.19 37.21 11.43
CA VAL A 1048 1.73 37.24 11.49
C VAL A 1048 1.29 37.14 12.95
N VAL A 1049 0.38 38.04 13.35
CA VAL A 1049 -0.33 37.95 14.63
C VAL A 1049 -1.81 37.91 14.32
N GLY A 1050 -2.47 36.78 14.57
CA GLY A 1050 -3.80 36.50 14.01
C GLY A 1050 -4.42 35.19 14.48
N ALA A 1051 -5.55 34.83 13.89
CA ALA A 1051 -6.28 33.61 14.17
C ALA A 1051 -7.08 33.18 12.92
N GLU A 1052 -7.28 31.87 12.73
CA GLU A 1052 -8.17 31.35 11.69
C GLU A 1052 -8.89 30.07 12.10
N ASN A 1053 -9.93 29.74 11.34
CA ASN A 1053 -10.85 28.65 11.60
C ASN A 1053 -10.41 27.30 10.99
N VAL A 1054 -11.17 26.23 11.26
CA VAL A 1054 -10.77 24.83 10.99
C VAL A 1054 -10.53 24.46 9.51
N ASN A 1055 -10.80 25.37 8.57
CA ASN A 1055 -10.55 25.20 7.13
C ASN A 1055 -9.81 26.40 6.48
N GLY A 1056 -9.34 27.37 7.27
CA GLY A 1056 -8.56 28.51 6.78
C GLY A 1056 -9.32 29.43 5.83
N THR A 1057 -10.67 29.40 5.83
CA THR A 1057 -11.48 30.29 4.99
C THR A 1057 -12.04 31.49 5.75
N GLY A 1058 -11.78 31.60 7.05
CA GLY A 1058 -12.24 32.71 7.90
C GLY A 1058 -11.27 32.92 9.05
N GLY A 1059 -10.82 34.16 9.21
CA GLY A 1059 -9.80 34.55 10.17
C GLY A 1059 -9.49 36.04 10.07
N ASP A 1060 -8.53 36.48 10.88
CA ASP A 1060 -8.17 37.88 11.07
C ASP A 1060 -6.71 37.99 11.54
N GLN A 1061 -6.07 39.14 11.28
CA GLN A 1061 -4.69 39.42 11.67
C GLN A 1061 -4.42 40.91 11.84
N LEU A 1062 -3.42 41.26 12.64
CA LEU A 1062 -2.98 42.64 12.82
C LEU A 1062 -2.07 43.11 11.66
N ASP A 1063 -2.34 44.30 11.13
CA ASP A 1063 -1.47 44.98 10.13
C ASP A 1063 -0.08 45.36 10.66
N SER A 1064 0.14 45.26 11.98
CA SER A 1064 1.39 45.62 12.66
C SER A 1064 1.54 44.85 13.97
N LEU A 1065 2.75 44.84 14.54
CA LEU A 1065 3.02 44.10 15.77
C LEU A 1065 2.21 44.64 16.97
N PRO A 1066 1.74 43.76 17.86
CA PRO A 1066 0.82 44.12 18.94
C PRO A 1066 1.48 45.07 19.95
N THR A 1067 0.82 46.19 20.19
CA THR A 1067 1.23 47.19 21.20
C THR A 1067 0.73 46.88 22.62
N GLY A 1068 0.13 45.70 22.81
CA GLY A 1068 -0.48 45.23 24.05
C GLY A 1068 -1.27 43.93 23.82
N ASP A 1069 -1.90 43.41 24.87
CA ASP A 1069 -2.68 42.16 24.82
C ASP A 1069 -3.88 42.23 23.86
N VAL A 1070 -4.24 41.06 23.32
CA VAL A 1070 -5.27 40.87 22.30
C VAL A 1070 -6.26 39.79 22.75
N LEU A 1071 -7.56 40.02 22.56
CA LEU A 1071 -8.60 39.00 22.66
C LEU A 1071 -8.93 38.45 21.26
N VAL A 1072 -9.21 37.16 21.19
CA VAL A 1072 -9.75 36.51 19.98
C VAL A 1072 -11.22 36.17 20.25
N THR A 1073 -12.11 36.66 19.40
CA THR A 1073 -13.56 36.38 19.49
C THR A 1073 -14.09 35.80 18.20
N THR A 1074 -14.88 34.73 18.29
CA THR A 1074 -15.23 33.89 17.14
C THR A 1074 -16.72 33.95 16.83
N SER A 1075 -17.08 34.10 15.55
CA SER A 1075 -18.47 34.02 15.11
C SER A 1075 -19.02 32.60 15.34
N LYS A 1076 -20.35 32.47 15.42
CA LYS A 1076 -20.97 31.13 15.37
C LYS A 1076 -20.71 30.49 13.99
N PRO A 1077 -20.46 29.17 13.92
CA PRO A 1077 -20.37 28.45 12.64
C PRO A 1077 -21.73 28.43 11.93
N VAL A 1078 -21.69 28.48 10.61
CA VAL A 1078 -22.87 28.41 9.74
C VAL A 1078 -22.89 27.04 9.04
N PRO A 1079 -24.00 26.27 9.12
CA PRO A 1079 -24.15 25.03 8.38
C PRO A 1079 -23.93 25.21 6.87
N GLY A 1080 -23.53 24.13 6.20
CA GLY A 1080 -23.32 24.14 4.76
C GLY A 1080 -24.60 24.51 4.03
N GLY A 1081 -24.44 25.27 2.95
CA GLY A 1081 -25.57 25.81 2.21
C GLY A 1081 -26.46 24.70 1.65
N SER A 1082 -27.76 24.92 1.73
CA SER A 1082 -28.74 24.23 0.90
C SER A 1082 -29.29 25.19 -0.15
N VAL A 1083 -29.76 24.63 -1.27
CA VAL A 1083 -30.61 25.36 -2.20
C VAL A 1083 -31.86 24.54 -2.48
N THR A 1084 -33.01 25.18 -2.31
CA THR A 1084 -34.32 24.56 -2.47
C THR A 1084 -35.08 25.27 -3.58
N TYR A 1085 -35.65 24.49 -4.50
CA TYR A 1085 -36.66 24.96 -5.42
C TYR A 1085 -37.91 24.07 -5.33
N SER A 1086 -39.05 24.61 -5.75
CA SER A 1086 -40.29 23.85 -5.81
C SER A 1086 -40.91 23.93 -7.21
N VAL A 1087 -41.59 22.86 -7.61
CA VAL A 1087 -42.31 22.73 -8.87
C VAL A 1087 -43.74 22.27 -8.56
N THR A 1088 -44.72 23.06 -8.99
CA THR A 1088 -46.12 22.64 -9.00
C THR A 1088 -46.31 21.78 -10.24
N VAL A 1089 -46.39 20.45 -10.05
CA VAL A 1089 -46.64 19.50 -11.15
C VAL A 1089 -48.13 19.22 -11.25
N ARG A 1090 -48.67 19.27 -12.47
CA ARG A 1090 -50.09 19.10 -12.76
C ARG A 1090 -50.34 17.81 -13.53
N GLY A 1091 -51.33 17.03 -13.07
CA GLY A 1091 -51.80 15.83 -13.77
C GLY A 1091 -52.61 16.20 -15.02
N THR A 1092 -52.19 15.75 -16.20
CA THR A 1092 -52.87 15.99 -17.48
C THR A 1092 -53.57 14.73 -18.03
N ALA A 1093 -53.12 13.54 -17.63
CA ALA A 1093 -53.73 12.25 -17.92
C ALA A 1093 -53.51 11.29 -16.75
N ALA A 1094 -54.41 10.32 -16.54
CA ALA A 1094 -54.30 9.32 -15.47
C ALA A 1094 -53.15 8.33 -15.73
N GLY A 1095 -52.43 7.93 -14.68
CA GLY A 1095 -51.25 7.07 -14.74
C GLY A 1095 -50.16 7.45 -13.73
N ASP A 1096 -49.09 6.65 -13.66
CA ASP A 1096 -47.94 6.93 -12.80
C ASP A 1096 -46.92 7.85 -13.49
N GLY A 1097 -46.89 9.11 -13.03
CA GLY A 1097 -45.89 10.11 -13.35
C GLY A 1097 -44.64 9.99 -12.49
N THR A 1098 -43.49 10.40 -13.04
CA THR A 1098 -42.23 10.53 -12.29
C THR A 1098 -41.67 11.93 -12.38
N VAL A 1099 -40.95 12.33 -11.33
CA VAL A 1099 -40.28 13.61 -11.17
C VAL A 1099 -38.83 13.30 -10.84
N VAL A 1100 -37.97 13.34 -11.86
CA VAL A 1100 -36.58 12.88 -11.78
C VAL A 1100 -35.65 14.07 -11.76
N THR A 1101 -35.05 14.35 -10.59
CA THR A 1101 -34.02 15.38 -10.44
C THR A 1101 -32.64 14.77 -10.59
N ARG A 1102 -31.80 15.41 -11.40
CA ARG A 1102 -30.37 15.12 -11.55
C ARG A 1102 -29.57 16.31 -11.03
N MET A 1103 -28.48 16.06 -10.33
CA MET A 1103 -27.58 17.08 -9.79
C MET A 1103 -26.13 16.73 -10.15
N ASP A 1104 -25.45 17.63 -10.87
CA ASP A 1104 -24.01 17.56 -11.10
C ASP A 1104 -23.27 18.40 -10.04
N SER A 1105 -22.07 18.00 -9.62
CA SER A 1105 -21.18 18.81 -8.79
C SER A 1105 -19.74 18.28 -8.83
N PRO A 1106 -18.70 19.13 -8.97
CA PRO A 1106 -17.30 18.70 -9.01
C PRO A 1106 -16.78 17.95 -7.77
N GLN A 1107 -17.49 18.02 -6.64
CA GLN A 1107 -17.16 17.32 -5.39
C GLN A 1107 -17.73 15.89 -5.33
N VAL A 1108 -18.47 15.46 -6.35
CA VAL A 1108 -19.18 14.20 -6.42
C VAL A 1108 -18.68 13.42 -7.65
N PRO A 1109 -18.41 12.11 -7.54
CA PRO A 1109 -18.08 11.31 -8.73
C PRO A 1109 -19.34 11.15 -9.60
N GLY A 1110 -19.49 12.06 -10.57
CA GLY A 1110 -20.61 12.10 -11.51
C GLY A 1110 -21.87 12.77 -10.97
N VAL A 1111 -23.03 12.30 -11.43
CA VAL A 1111 -24.33 12.95 -11.30
C VAL A 1111 -25.20 12.21 -10.30
N THR A 1112 -25.56 12.87 -9.20
CA THR A 1112 -26.56 12.37 -8.24
C THR A 1112 -27.94 12.37 -8.90
N THR A 1113 -28.76 11.34 -8.66
CA THR A 1113 -30.12 11.26 -9.25
C THR A 1113 -31.13 10.81 -8.20
N VAL A 1114 -32.28 11.49 -8.13
CA VAL A 1114 -33.40 11.13 -7.26
C VAL A 1114 -34.73 11.20 -8.01
N THR A 1115 -35.59 10.22 -7.76
CA THR A 1115 -36.86 10.02 -8.47
C THR A 1115 -38.01 10.03 -7.47
N SER A 1116 -38.90 11.04 -7.56
CA SER A 1116 -40.19 11.03 -6.87
C SER A 1116 -41.29 10.50 -7.80
N LYS A 1117 -42.35 9.93 -7.25
CA LYS A 1117 -43.55 9.49 -7.99
C LYS A 1117 -44.74 10.38 -7.71
N VAL A 1118 -45.61 10.55 -8.71
CA VAL A 1118 -46.93 11.17 -8.55
C VAL A 1118 -47.94 10.38 -9.38
N THR A 1119 -48.86 9.66 -8.73
CA THR A 1119 -49.94 8.93 -9.41
C THR A 1119 -51.09 9.88 -9.70
N VAL A 1120 -51.44 10.01 -10.98
CA VAL A 1120 -52.62 10.75 -11.43
C VAL A 1120 -53.81 9.79 -11.56
N LYS A 1121 -54.96 10.14 -10.98
CA LYS A 1121 -56.19 9.36 -10.94
C LYS A 1121 -57.36 10.04 -11.65
#